data_AF-A0A846DSZ2-F1
#
_entry.id   AF-A0A846DSZ2-F1
#
_cell.length_a   1.000
_cell.length_b   1.000
_cell.length_c   1.000
_cell.angle_alpha   90.00
_cell.angle_beta   90.00
_cell.angle_gamma   90.00
#
_symmetry.space_group_name_H-M   'P 1'
#
loop_
_entity.id
_entity.type
_entity.pdbx_description
1 polymer ?
#
loop_
_entity_poly.entity_id
_entity_poly.type
_entity_poly.pdbx_seq_one_letter_code
_entity_poly.pdbx_strand_id
1 'polypeptide(L)'
;MSISTSVLEALLQAQPQLRSQIYFKPSLIALSHAMEDQVLAGVGEPLVIANFQQERFYRQEAHRYRRIAAQTPHVYVLAAPETEFKNASGHYETIAFAPTDELKHEWHLVVVGEQYASCLVCRERDAIAYTPSPESCNNQNDWSVLQTSFLEMDQSRRFEGVWTFDRQVSCWVANLLLDRIVGYRPELAAKVAQAKLKLQQNQSGFPQADPGPFAERLVTYLQAGQYKLLKAYSSIAIQERKERLINSITDTIRRSLNLDEILQVATSELGQALGLCRCMIYRCKATDTDATISHEFLGSSALASVAHQTWPLQNNPLFQEVLEKRSPVCIENTQSSPCLQAVPEILALTQEWQIGSWLMAPVFYNDRLLGLIELHHCGSQTYRWQQDEIALVEAIATQLGVALIQAEAYANLEDLNEQLEALDRTRSNLIAITGHELRTPLSTIQICLESLAQEPDMPLELRQVMLNTALDDAERLRELVQDFLTLSRLESGRVEWHPEPLPLRECVDLALSSLRSRQTEVSLPQITTCLPSELPLVQADGEWLVEVLSKLLDNACKFTPTQGQVTIEAQDNQNQMVEVTIGDTGRGIEPNRLEAVFDRFYQEEGALRRTTGGTGLGLAICRQIVQNWGGHIWAQSAGKDLGSQFRFTIPIVGNAKAQPSESAAETRQPTRRPRNRTRAKRRTTLK
;
A
#
# COMPACT_ATOMS: atom_id res chain seq x y z
N MET A 1 -45.30 -43.88 -18.55
CA MET A 1 -45.17 -44.98 -17.56
C MET A 1 -43.82 -44.85 -16.87
N SER A 2 -43.63 -45.44 -15.69
CA SER A 2 -42.32 -45.54 -15.01
C SER A 2 -41.97 -47.02 -14.93
N ILE A 3 -40.82 -47.42 -15.47
CA ILE A 3 -40.30 -48.78 -15.47
C ILE A 3 -39.22 -48.87 -14.39
N SER A 4 -39.54 -49.51 -13.27
CA SER A 4 -38.69 -49.59 -12.09
C SER A 4 -37.65 -50.71 -12.14
N THR A 5 -37.16 -51.07 -13.33
CA THR A 5 -36.22 -52.18 -13.53
C THR A 5 -35.00 -51.68 -14.28
N SER A 6 -33.81 -51.83 -13.71
CA SER A 6 -32.54 -51.51 -14.39
C SER A 6 -32.35 -52.39 -15.63
N VAL A 7 -31.83 -51.81 -16.72
CA VAL A 7 -31.43 -52.56 -17.91
C VAL A 7 -30.15 -53.35 -17.64
N LEU A 8 -29.22 -52.79 -16.84
CA LEU A 8 -28.00 -53.47 -16.42
C LEU A 8 -28.30 -54.72 -15.57
N GLU A 9 -29.17 -54.61 -14.58
CA GLU A 9 -29.56 -55.75 -13.73
C GLU A 9 -30.25 -56.84 -14.54
N ALA A 10 -31.17 -56.48 -15.43
CA ALA A 10 -31.82 -57.43 -16.32
C ALA A 10 -30.83 -58.15 -17.24
N LEU A 11 -29.82 -57.45 -17.75
CA LEU A 11 -28.74 -58.03 -18.57
C LEU A 11 -27.90 -59.03 -17.77
N LEU A 12 -27.46 -58.66 -16.55
CA LEU A 12 -26.63 -59.53 -15.70
C LEU A 12 -27.40 -60.76 -15.21
N GLN A 13 -28.72 -60.66 -15.00
CA GLN A 13 -29.58 -61.81 -14.72
C GLN A 13 -29.74 -62.75 -15.92
N ALA A 14 -29.91 -62.20 -17.13
CA ALA A 14 -30.07 -62.99 -18.35
C ALA A 14 -28.77 -63.61 -18.87
N GLN A 15 -27.62 -63.01 -18.55
CA GLN A 15 -26.29 -63.46 -18.96
C GLN A 15 -25.30 -63.47 -17.77
N PRO A 16 -25.40 -64.45 -16.85
CA PRO A 16 -24.59 -64.49 -15.62
C PRO A 16 -23.07 -64.64 -15.83
N GLN A 17 -22.64 -64.88 -17.07
CA GLN A 17 -21.22 -64.96 -17.44
C GLN A 17 -20.59 -63.57 -17.66
N LEU A 18 -21.41 -62.53 -17.89
CA LEU A 18 -20.93 -61.15 -18.00
C LEU A 18 -20.52 -60.62 -16.62
N ARG A 19 -19.40 -59.90 -16.57
CA ARG A 19 -18.94 -59.19 -15.36
C ARG A 19 -19.06 -57.70 -15.60
N SER A 20 -19.66 -56.99 -14.65
CA SER A 20 -19.62 -55.53 -14.64
C SER A 20 -18.20 -55.02 -14.38
N GLN A 21 -17.89 -53.87 -14.95
CA GLN A 21 -16.65 -53.12 -14.75
C GLN A 21 -16.98 -51.69 -14.29
N ILE A 22 -16.01 -51.04 -13.64
CA ILE A 22 -16.14 -49.64 -13.24
C ILE A 22 -15.50 -48.76 -14.32
N TYR A 23 -16.29 -47.85 -14.86
CA TYR A 23 -15.89 -46.80 -15.80
C TYR A 23 -16.02 -45.43 -15.15
N PHE A 24 -15.15 -44.50 -15.52
CA PHE A 24 -15.27 -43.09 -15.17
C PHE A 24 -15.96 -42.33 -16.30
N LYS A 25 -16.68 -41.25 -15.97
CA LYS A 25 -17.41 -40.43 -16.94
C LYS A 25 -16.61 -40.05 -18.20
N PRO A 26 -15.33 -39.60 -18.12
CA PRO A 26 -14.55 -39.26 -19.31
C PRO A 26 -14.31 -40.45 -20.24
N SER A 27 -14.10 -41.65 -19.68
CA SER A 27 -13.92 -42.88 -20.44
C SER A 27 -15.20 -43.30 -21.16
N LEU A 28 -16.37 -43.13 -20.52
CA LEU A 28 -17.67 -43.38 -21.16
C LEU A 28 -17.98 -42.41 -22.30
N ILE A 29 -17.66 -41.12 -22.14
CA ILE A 29 -17.81 -40.14 -23.22
C ILE A 29 -16.94 -40.53 -24.43
N ALA A 30 -15.66 -40.82 -24.20
CA ALA A 30 -14.73 -41.23 -25.26
C ALA A 30 -15.18 -42.51 -25.98
N LEU A 31 -15.73 -43.48 -25.23
CA LEU A 31 -16.25 -44.73 -25.74
C LEU A 31 -17.56 -44.53 -26.54
N SER A 32 -18.48 -43.69 -26.04
CA SER A 32 -19.70 -43.30 -26.75
C SER A 32 -19.39 -42.61 -28.08
N HIS A 33 -18.48 -41.63 -28.08
CA HIS A 33 -18.06 -40.94 -29.31
C HIS A 33 -17.35 -41.88 -30.30
N ALA A 34 -16.53 -42.83 -29.82
CA ALA A 34 -15.90 -43.82 -30.69
C ALA A 34 -16.92 -44.78 -31.33
N MET A 35 -17.96 -45.21 -30.57
CA MET A 35 -19.08 -46.01 -31.09
C MET A 35 -19.91 -45.23 -32.12
N GLU A 36 -20.23 -43.96 -31.84
CA GLU A 36 -20.97 -43.07 -32.75
C GLU A 36 -20.18 -42.78 -34.04
N ASP A 37 -18.86 -42.57 -33.94
CA ASP A 37 -18.02 -42.37 -35.12
C ASP A 37 -17.88 -43.67 -35.93
N GLN A 38 -17.93 -44.85 -35.29
CA GLN A 38 -18.02 -46.15 -35.97
C GLN A 38 -19.34 -46.29 -36.75
N VAL A 39 -20.46 -45.75 -36.23
CA VAL A 39 -21.71 -45.64 -37.00
C VAL A 39 -21.53 -44.72 -38.20
N LEU A 40 -21.01 -43.51 -37.98
CA LEU A 40 -20.87 -42.49 -39.02
C LEU A 40 -19.91 -42.88 -40.15
N ALA A 41 -18.95 -43.76 -39.87
CA ALA A 41 -18.01 -44.31 -40.85
C ALA A 41 -18.43 -45.69 -41.40
N GLY A 42 -19.48 -46.31 -40.85
CA GLY A 42 -19.99 -47.60 -41.28
C GLY A 42 -20.83 -47.51 -42.56
N VAL A 43 -21.14 -48.69 -43.12
CA VAL A 43 -22.02 -48.87 -44.28
C VAL A 43 -23.27 -49.67 -43.85
N GLY A 44 -24.42 -49.37 -44.46
CA GLY A 44 -25.71 -50.01 -44.17
C GLY A 44 -26.62 -49.16 -43.27
N GLU A 45 -27.75 -49.72 -42.85
CA GLU A 45 -28.75 -49.05 -41.99
C GLU A 45 -28.74 -49.63 -40.56
N PRO A 46 -27.78 -49.23 -39.69
CA PRO A 46 -27.68 -49.76 -38.33
C PRO A 46 -28.86 -49.35 -37.44
N LEU A 47 -29.25 -50.19 -36.49
CA LEU A 47 -30.09 -49.79 -35.36
C LEU A 47 -29.24 -49.01 -34.36
N VAL A 48 -29.70 -47.84 -33.91
CA VAL A 48 -29.07 -47.06 -32.85
C VAL A 48 -30.08 -46.69 -31.78
N ILE A 49 -29.80 -47.06 -30.53
CA ILE A 49 -30.60 -46.70 -29.36
C ILE A 49 -29.69 -46.06 -28.32
N ALA A 50 -29.95 -44.81 -27.96
CA ALA A 50 -29.19 -44.07 -26.97
C ALA A 50 -30.07 -43.62 -25.81
N ASN A 51 -29.60 -43.76 -24.58
CA ASN A 51 -30.26 -43.30 -23.35
C ASN A 51 -29.37 -42.31 -22.61
N PHE A 52 -29.86 -41.08 -22.48
CA PHE A 52 -29.22 -40.02 -21.71
C PHE A 52 -29.93 -39.86 -20.37
N GLN A 53 -29.16 -39.80 -19.29
CA GLN A 53 -29.69 -39.60 -17.93
C GLN A 53 -30.58 -38.34 -17.81
N GLN A 54 -30.25 -37.27 -18.55
CA GLN A 54 -30.89 -35.96 -18.51
C GLN A 54 -30.85 -35.27 -19.88
N GLU A 55 -31.88 -34.47 -20.19
CA GLU A 55 -31.99 -33.68 -21.43
C GLU A 55 -30.73 -32.86 -21.75
N ARG A 56 -30.12 -32.19 -20.78
CA ARG A 56 -28.91 -31.37 -20.98
C ARG A 56 -27.72 -32.12 -21.60
N PHE A 57 -27.56 -33.42 -21.31
CA PHE A 57 -26.49 -34.23 -21.90
C PHE A 57 -26.80 -34.56 -23.37
N TYR A 58 -28.06 -34.90 -23.68
CA TYR A 58 -28.51 -35.08 -25.06
C TYR A 58 -28.36 -33.79 -25.89
N ARG A 59 -28.69 -32.62 -25.33
CA ARG A 59 -28.61 -31.32 -26.05
C ARG A 59 -27.22 -31.03 -26.60
N GLN A 60 -26.16 -31.47 -25.91
CA GLN A 60 -24.77 -31.31 -26.36
C GLN A 60 -24.45 -32.19 -27.58
N GLU A 61 -25.06 -33.37 -27.68
CA GLU A 61 -24.79 -34.37 -28.74
C GLU A 61 -25.86 -34.40 -29.86
N ALA A 62 -26.96 -33.66 -29.73
CA ALA A 62 -28.11 -33.74 -30.65
C ALA A 62 -27.76 -33.56 -32.14
N HIS A 63 -26.69 -32.85 -32.48
CA HIS A 63 -26.18 -32.73 -33.84
C HIS A 63 -25.59 -34.05 -34.39
N ARG A 64 -24.89 -34.84 -33.57
CA ARG A 64 -24.37 -36.17 -33.96
C ARG A 64 -25.52 -37.10 -34.33
N TYR A 65 -26.57 -37.17 -33.50
CA TYR A 65 -27.73 -38.02 -33.74
C TYR A 65 -28.51 -37.62 -35.00
N ARG A 66 -28.52 -36.34 -35.40
CA ARG A 66 -29.08 -35.92 -36.71
C ARG A 66 -28.26 -36.47 -37.89
N ARG A 67 -26.92 -36.49 -37.77
CA ARG A 67 -26.04 -37.07 -38.81
C ARG A 67 -26.20 -38.58 -38.91
N ILE A 68 -26.29 -39.28 -37.77
CA ILE A 68 -26.55 -40.73 -37.71
C ILE A 68 -27.91 -41.05 -38.35
N ALA A 69 -28.95 -40.26 -38.06
CA ALA A 69 -30.28 -40.46 -38.63
C ALA A 69 -30.38 -40.19 -40.14
N ALA A 70 -29.39 -39.54 -40.75
CA ALA A 70 -29.29 -39.44 -42.21
C ALA A 70 -28.78 -40.74 -42.86
N GLN A 71 -28.23 -41.68 -42.09
CA GLN A 71 -27.74 -42.99 -42.54
C GLN A 71 -28.70 -44.14 -42.20
N THR A 72 -29.58 -43.97 -41.20
CA THR A 72 -30.51 -45.03 -40.78
C THR A 72 -31.85 -44.47 -40.28
N PRO A 73 -32.99 -45.07 -40.66
CA PRO A 73 -34.31 -44.69 -40.14
C PRO A 73 -34.56 -45.18 -38.70
N HIS A 74 -33.68 -46.03 -38.14
CA HIS A 74 -33.85 -46.69 -36.84
C HIS A 74 -32.96 -46.07 -35.76
N VAL A 75 -33.16 -44.78 -35.49
CA VAL A 75 -32.52 -44.05 -34.38
C VAL A 75 -33.56 -43.70 -33.33
N TYR A 76 -33.30 -44.11 -32.09
CA TYR A 76 -34.16 -43.87 -30.93
C TYR A 76 -33.35 -43.23 -29.81
N VAL A 77 -33.76 -42.05 -29.35
CA VAL A 77 -33.08 -41.30 -28.28
C VAL A 77 -34.01 -41.12 -27.08
N LEU A 78 -33.61 -41.70 -25.96
CA LEU A 78 -34.32 -41.61 -24.68
C LEU A 78 -33.64 -40.58 -23.77
N ALA A 79 -34.43 -39.74 -23.09
CA ALA A 79 -33.93 -38.86 -22.03
C ALA A 79 -35.01 -38.50 -21.00
N ALA A 80 -34.58 -38.20 -19.77
CA ALA A 80 -35.44 -37.55 -18.78
C ALA A 80 -35.62 -36.07 -19.16
N PRO A 81 -36.86 -35.56 -19.28
CA PRO A 81 -37.12 -34.18 -19.70
C PRO A 81 -36.80 -33.18 -18.58
N GLU A 82 -36.17 -32.06 -18.93
CA GLU A 82 -35.85 -30.97 -18.00
C GLU A 82 -36.55 -29.66 -18.40
N THR A 83 -36.69 -29.39 -19.70
CA THR A 83 -37.21 -28.12 -20.24
C THR A 83 -38.10 -28.32 -21.48
N GLU A 84 -37.54 -28.79 -22.61
CA GLU A 84 -38.27 -28.87 -23.90
C GLU A 84 -38.26 -30.26 -24.53
N PHE A 85 -37.48 -31.21 -24.01
CA PHE A 85 -37.42 -32.57 -24.55
C PHE A 85 -38.77 -33.26 -24.39
N LYS A 86 -39.34 -33.67 -25.52
CA LYS A 86 -40.66 -34.29 -25.63
C LYS A 86 -40.61 -35.43 -26.62
N ASN A 87 -41.64 -36.29 -26.58
CA ASN A 87 -41.90 -37.27 -27.62
C ASN A 87 -42.09 -36.56 -28.95
N ALA A 88 -41.21 -36.84 -29.92
CA ALA A 88 -41.28 -36.30 -31.27
C ALA A 88 -40.77 -37.32 -32.28
N SER A 89 -41.29 -37.22 -33.50
CA SER A 89 -40.88 -38.04 -34.65
C SER A 89 -40.38 -37.08 -35.72
N GLY A 90 -39.07 -36.83 -35.70
CA GLY A 90 -38.40 -35.89 -36.60
C GLY A 90 -37.40 -36.61 -37.50
N HIS A 91 -36.16 -36.14 -37.51
CA HIS A 91 -35.05 -36.87 -38.14
C HIS A 91 -34.87 -38.26 -37.51
N TYR A 92 -35.09 -38.35 -36.19
CA TYR A 92 -35.10 -39.57 -35.39
C TYR A 92 -36.23 -39.52 -34.36
N GLU A 93 -36.47 -40.63 -33.66
CA GLU A 93 -37.45 -40.70 -32.58
C GLU A 93 -36.85 -40.19 -31.27
N THR A 94 -37.49 -39.21 -30.64
CA THR A 94 -37.22 -38.86 -29.23
C THR A 94 -38.29 -39.49 -28.34
N ILE A 95 -37.87 -39.98 -27.17
CA ILE A 95 -38.71 -40.68 -26.19
C ILE A 95 -38.42 -40.11 -24.80
N ALA A 96 -39.32 -39.28 -24.29
CA ALA A 96 -39.26 -38.74 -22.94
C ALA A 96 -39.79 -39.79 -21.93
N PHE A 97 -38.93 -40.24 -21.02
CA PHE A 97 -39.32 -41.11 -19.90
C PHE A 97 -39.54 -40.32 -18.61
N ALA A 98 -40.15 -40.93 -17.60
CA ALA A 98 -40.48 -40.24 -16.36
C ALA A 98 -39.22 -39.92 -15.52
N PRO A 99 -39.12 -38.77 -14.84
CA PRO A 99 -37.99 -38.47 -13.94
C PRO A 99 -37.82 -39.41 -12.72
N THR A 100 -38.74 -40.37 -12.55
CA THR A 100 -38.78 -41.45 -11.56
C THR A 100 -38.36 -42.82 -12.13
N ASP A 101 -37.96 -42.87 -13.40
CA ASP A 101 -37.56 -44.09 -14.09
C ASP A 101 -36.11 -44.48 -13.78
N GLU A 102 -35.80 -45.77 -13.68
CA GLU A 102 -34.42 -46.25 -13.46
C GLU A 102 -33.48 -45.80 -14.59
N LEU A 103 -34.00 -45.62 -15.82
CA LEU A 103 -33.24 -45.10 -16.96
C LEU A 103 -32.61 -43.72 -16.72
N LYS A 104 -33.05 -42.96 -15.71
CA LYS A 104 -32.42 -41.69 -15.30
C LYS A 104 -31.02 -41.90 -14.71
N HIS A 105 -30.78 -43.05 -14.08
CA HIS A 105 -29.50 -43.41 -13.48
C HIS A 105 -28.62 -44.23 -14.44
N GLU A 106 -29.12 -44.58 -15.63
CA GLU A 106 -28.42 -45.41 -16.60
C GLU A 106 -27.96 -44.63 -17.85
N TRP A 107 -26.78 -44.98 -18.38
CA TRP A 107 -26.26 -44.55 -19.67
C TRP A 107 -26.27 -45.76 -20.60
N HIS A 108 -27.02 -45.67 -21.70
CA HIS A 108 -27.04 -46.72 -22.73
C HIS A 108 -26.63 -46.17 -24.09
N LEU A 109 -25.80 -46.91 -24.81
CA LEU A 109 -25.66 -46.77 -26.25
C LEU A 109 -25.61 -48.17 -26.85
N VAL A 110 -26.57 -48.51 -27.70
CA VAL A 110 -26.66 -49.81 -28.36
C VAL A 110 -26.70 -49.58 -29.86
N VAL A 111 -25.76 -50.19 -30.56
CA VAL A 111 -25.57 -50.07 -31.99
C VAL A 111 -25.53 -51.47 -32.59
N VAL A 112 -26.39 -51.75 -33.57
CA VAL A 112 -26.39 -53.03 -34.30
C VAL A 112 -26.48 -52.76 -35.79
N GLY A 113 -25.32 -52.77 -36.46
CA GLY A 113 -25.21 -52.77 -37.92
C GLY A 113 -25.20 -54.17 -38.51
N GLU A 114 -24.95 -54.28 -39.81
CA GLU A 114 -24.80 -55.58 -40.49
C GLU A 114 -23.48 -56.26 -40.08
N GLN A 115 -22.36 -55.54 -40.20
CA GLN A 115 -21.01 -56.09 -40.00
C GLN A 115 -20.47 -55.92 -38.56
N TYR A 116 -21.10 -55.07 -37.75
CA TYR A 116 -20.66 -54.75 -36.40
C TYR A 116 -21.85 -54.63 -35.44
N ALA A 117 -21.61 -54.91 -34.16
CA ALA A 117 -22.53 -54.63 -33.07
C ALA A 117 -21.72 -54.20 -31.86
N SER A 118 -22.20 -53.19 -31.14
CA SER A 118 -21.55 -52.69 -29.94
C SER A 118 -22.60 -52.21 -28.95
N CYS A 119 -22.42 -52.58 -27.69
CA CYS A 119 -23.38 -52.33 -26.63
C CYS A 119 -22.64 -51.78 -25.42
N LEU A 120 -23.07 -50.61 -24.96
CA LEU A 120 -22.67 -49.98 -23.73
C LEU A 120 -23.89 -49.90 -22.82
N VAL A 121 -23.83 -50.59 -21.67
CA VAL A 121 -24.87 -50.55 -20.64
C VAL A 121 -24.24 -50.22 -19.30
N CYS A 122 -24.46 -49.01 -18.79
CA CYS A 122 -23.87 -48.55 -17.55
C CYS A 122 -24.93 -47.93 -16.63
N ARG A 123 -24.79 -48.15 -15.32
CA ARG A 123 -25.56 -47.50 -14.25
C ARG A 123 -24.60 -46.66 -13.41
N GLU A 124 -25.00 -45.43 -13.10
CA GLU A 124 -24.27 -44.58 -12.18
C GLU A 124 -24.31 -45.15 -10.76
N ARG A 125 -23.16 -45.18 -10.10
CA ARG A 125 -23.07 -45.39 -8.65
C ARG A 125 -22.92 -44.03 -7.99
N ASP A 126 -23.91 -43.63 -7.22
CA ASP A 126 -23.82 -42.44 -6.39
C ASP A 126 -22.57 -42.54 -5.50
N ALA A 127 -21.72 -41.51 -5.55
CA ALA A 127 -20.67 -41.35 -4.56
C ALA A 127 -21.33 -41.15 -3.19
N ILE A 128 -20.83 -41.86 -2.17
CA ILE A 128 -21.26 -41.64 -0.78
C ILE A 128 -21.14 -40.14 -0.50
N ALA A 129 -22.28 -39.50 -0.21
CA ALA A 129 -22.35 -38.07 -0.06
C ALA A 129 -21.58 -37.63 1.20
N TYR A 130 -20.31 -37.26 1.01
CA TYR A 130 -19.63 -36.35 1.92
C TYR A 130 -20.30 -34.98 1.77
N THR A 131 -21.39 -34.77 2.50
CA THR A 131 -21.91 -33.43 2.77
C THR A 131 -20.82 -32.66 3.53
N PRO A 132 -20.25 -31.57 2.98
CA PRO A 132 -19.44 -30.68 3.78
C PRO A 132 -20.34 -30.07 4.86
N SER A 133 -19.83 -29.92 6.09
CA SER A 133 -20.57 -29.21 7.14
C SER A 133 -20.73 -27.73 6.76
N PRO A 134 -21.85 -27.06 7.12
CA PRO A 134 -22.13 -25.69 6.65
C PRO A 134 -21.23 -24.57 7.20
N GLU A 135 -20.20 -24.89 7.98
CA GLU A 135 -19.51 -23.95 8.87
C GLU A 135 -18.21 -23.35 8.29
N SER A 136 -17.88 -23.60 7.02
CA SER A 136 -16.61 -23.18 6.40
C SER A 136 -16.71 -22.17 5.24
N CYS A 137 -17.90 -21.83 4.75
CA CYS A 137 -18.09 -20.85 3.66
C CYS A 137 -18.52 -19.49 4.23
N ASN A 138 -17.57 -18.57 4.42
CA ASN A 138 -17.85 -17.21 4.91
C ASN A 138 -17.16 -16.10 4.10
N ASN A 139 -16.63 -16.41 2.91
CA ASN A 139 -15.99 -15.44 2.01
C ASN A 139 -16.58 -15.51 0.59
N GLN A 140 -16.79 -14.36 -0.04
CA GLN A 140 -17.41 -14.25 -1.37
C GLN A 140 -16.53 -14.77 -2.54
N ASN A 141 -15.32 -15.25 -2.25
CA ASN A 141 -14.40 -15.82 -3.23
C ASN A 141 -14.62 -17.33 -3.50
N ASP A 142 -15.50 -18.02 -2.76
CA ASP A 142 -15.69 -19.48 -2.84
C ASP A 142 -16.24 -20.00 -4.19
N TRP A 143 -16.62 -19.13 -5.14
CA TRP A 143 -17.10 -19.57 -6.46
C TRP A 143 -16.08 -20.36 -7.29
N SER A 144 -14.77 -20.09 -7.13
CA SER A 144 -13.72 -20.88 -7.77
C SER A 144 -13.55 -22.26 -7.11
N VAL A 145 -13.53 -22.31 -5.77
CA VAL A 145 -13.46 -23.56 -4.98
C VAL A 145 -14.68 -24.44 -5.24
N LEU A 146 -15.87 -23.85 -5.34
CA LEU A 146 -17.09 -24.53 -5.75
C LEU A 146 -17.00 -25.05 -7.20
N GLN A 147 -16.43 -24.29 -8.15
CA GLN A 147 -16.20 -24.80 -9.51
C GLN A 147 -15.20 -25.96 -9.55
N THR A 148 -14.11 -25.91 -8.78
CA THR A 148 -13.14 -27.01 -8.65
C THR A 148 -13.82 -28.25 -8.07
N SER A 149 -14.58 -28.09 -6.98
CA SER A 149 -15.38 -29.16 -6.38
C SER A 149 -16.39 -29.74 -7.38
N PHE A 150 -17.10 -28.93 -8.16
CA PHE A 150 -18.02 -29.40 -9.20
C PHE A 150 -17.32 -30.16 -10.35
N LEU A 151 -16.13 -29.72 -10.78
CA LEU A 151 -15.35 -30.37 -11.84
C LEU A 151 -14.71 -31.68 -11.38
N GLU A 152 -14.24 -31.74 -10.14
CA GLU A 152 -13.75 -32.98 -9.50
C GLU A 152 -14.91 -33.94 -9.20
N MET A 153 -16.06 -33.44 -8.72
CA MET A 153 -17.28 -34.23 -8.49
C MET A 153 -17.82 -34.83 -9.80
N ASP A 154 -17.97 -34.07 -10.87
CA ASP A 154 -18.57 -34.58 -12.12
C ASP A 154 -17.63 -35.53 -12.89
N GLN A 155 -16.31 -35.44 -12.69
CA GLN A 155 -15.34 -36.41 -13.23
C GLN A 155 -15.15 -37.66 -12.36
N SER A 156 -15.34 -37.54 -11.04
CA SER A 156 -15.28 -38.68 -10.12
C SER A 156 -16.53 -39.55 -10.11
N ARG A 157 -17.59 -39.16 -10.85
CA ARG A 157 -18.79 -39.98 -11.11
C ARG A 157 -18.39 -41.34 -11.68
N ARG A 158 -18.70 -42.38 -10.90
CA ARG A 158 -18.41 -43.78 -11.21
C ARG A 158 -19.63 -44.42 -11.84
N PHE A 159 -19.40 -45.12 -12.93
CA PHE A 159 -20.41 -45.91 -13.61
C PHE A 159 -20.00 -47.37 -13.52
N GLU A 160 -20.92 -48.22 -13.11
CA GLU A 160 -20.76 -49.66 -13.22
C GLU A 160 -21.48 -50.15 -14.48
N GLY A 161 -20.89 -51.03 -15.27
CA GLY A 161 -21.58 -51.51 -16.46
C GLY A 161 -20.86 -52.58 -17.25
N VAL A 162 -21.44 -52.90 -18.40
CA VAL A 162 -20.88 -53.81 -19.39
C VAL A 162 -20.74 -53.05 -20.72
N TRP A 163 -19.54 -53.09 -21.29
CA TRP A 163 -19.30 -52.76 -22.68
C TRP A 163 -18.88 -54.03 -23.43
N THR A 164 -19.45 -54.27 -24.61
CA THR A 164 -19.12 -55.44 -25.43
C THR A 164 -19.36 -55.22 -26.93
N PHE A 165 -18.61 -55.96 -27.75
CA PHE A 165 -18.87 -56.15 -29.18
C PHE A 165 -19.66 -57.44 -29.48
N ASP A 166 -20.06 -58.19 -28.44
CA ASP A 166 -20.88 -59.38 -28.60
C ASP A 166 -22.25 -59.02 -29.19
N ARG A 167 -22.51 -59.54 -30.40
CA ARG A 167 -23.75 -59.32 -31.15
C ARG A 167 -24.97 -59.94 -30.48
N GLN A 168 -24.84 -61.10 -29.82
CA GLN A 168 -25.96 -61.73 -29.11
C GLN A 168 -26.39 -60.88 -27.93
N VAL A 169 -25.43 -60.41 -27.13
CA VAL A 169 -25.68 -59.47 -26.02
C VAL A 169 -26.26 -58.15 -26.54
N SER A 170 -25.67 -57.58 -27.59
CA SER A 170 -26.14 -56.32 -28.19
C SER A 170 -27.58 -56.42 -28.71
N CYS A 171 -27.91 -57.49 -29.43
CA CYS A 171 -29.27 -57.76 -29.90
C CYS A 171 -30.26 -58.02 -28.77
N TRP A 172 -29.83 -58.66 -27.67
CA TRP A 172 -30.68 -58.88 -26.50
C TRP A 172 -31.05 -57.57 -25.81
N VAL A 173 -30.05 -56.70 -25.54
CA VAL A 173 -30.30 -55.37 -24.94
C VAL A 173 -31.12 -54.49 -25.89
N ALA A 174 -30.83 -54.53 -27.20
CA ALA A 174 -31.61 -53.80 -28.20
C ALA A 174 -33.09 -54.21 -28.18
N ASN A 175 -33.39 -55.52 -28.11
CA ASN A 175 -34.78 -55.99 -28.01
C ASN A 175 -35.46 -55.48 -26.73
N LEU A 176 -34.79 -55.56 -25.58
CA LEU A 176 -35.31 -55.08 -24.30
C LEU A 176 -35.61 -53.57 -24.33
N LEU A 177 -34.70 -52.75 -24.87
CA LEU A 177 -34.91 -51.31 -25.03
C LEU A 177 -36.04 -51.00 -26.03
N LEU A 178 -36.14 -51.74 -27.12
CA LEU A 178 -37.23 -51.61 -28.10
C LEU A 178 -38.60 -51.91 -27.48
N ASP A 179 -38.72 -52.91 -26.60
CA ASP A 179 -39.96 -53.18 -25.87
C ASP A 179 -40.32 -52.04 -24.90
N ARG A 180 -39.32 -51.46 -24.20
CA ARG A 180 -39.53 -50.27 -23.37
C ARG A 180 -39.97 -49.05 -24.20
N ILE A 181 -39.39 -48.85 -25.39
CA ILE A 181 -39.78 -47.78 -26.32
C ILE A 181 -41.26 -47.91 -26.72
N VAL A 182 -41.76 -49.13 -27.00
CA VAL A 182 -43.19 -49.35 -27.27
C VAL A 182 -44.05 -49.08 -26.03
N GLY A 183 -43.57 -49.43 -24.83
CA GLY A 183 -44.23 -49.07 -23.56
C GLY A 183 -44.32 -47.56 -23.31
N TYR A 184 -43.34 -46.78 -23.76
CA TYR A 184 -43.35 -45.31 -23.66
C TYR A 184 -44.15 -44.64 -24.80
N ARG A 185 -44.07 -45.17 -26.02
CA ARG A 185 -44.74 -44.66 -27.23
C ARG A 185 -45.34 -45.81 -28.05
N PRO A 186 -46.57 -46.27 -27.74
CA PRO A 186 -47.23 -47.38 -28.44
C PRO A 186 -47.39 -47.17 -29.95
N GLU A 187 -47.51 -45.92 -30.38
CA GLU A 187 -47.54 -45.48 -31.78
C GLU A 187 -46.31 -45.90 -32.62
N LEU A 188 -45.16 -46.16 -31.98
CA LEU A 188 -43.95 -46.64 -32.66
C LEU A 188 -43.92 -48.16 -32.89
N ALA A 189 -44.93 -48.92 -32.44
CA ALA A 189 -44.93 -50.38 -32.49
C ALA A 189 -44.62 -50.97 -33.87
N ALA A 190 -45.16 -50.38 -34.95
CA ALA A 190 -44.90 -50.83 -36.32
C ALA A 190 -43.43 -50.61 -36.75
N LYS A 191 -42.85 -49.44 -36.42
CA LYS A 191 -41.45 -49.10 -36.72
C LYS A 191 -40.47 -49.92 -35.88
N VAL A 192 -40.84 -50.23 -34.63
CA VAL A 192 -40.10 -51.12 -33.74
C VAL A 192 -40.15 -52.57 -34.25
N ALA A 193 -41.30 -53.06 -34.74
CA ALA A 193 -41.40 -54.41 -35.31
C ALA A 193 -40.48 -54.59 -36.53
N GLN A 194 -40.36 -53.58 -37.40
CA GLN A 194 -39.40 -53.57 -38.51
C GLN A 194 -37.94 -53.65 -38.02
N ALA A 195 -37.58 -52.88 -36.99
CA ALA A 195 -36.25 -52.94 -36.38
C ALA A 195 -35.95 -54.33 -35.77
N LYS A 196 -36.92 -54.93 -35.06
CA LYS A 196 -36.79 -56.28 -34.50
C LYS A 196 -36.62 -57.37 -35.57
N LEU A 197 -37.31 -57.24 -36.70
CA LEU A 197 -37.17 -58.17 -37.82
C LEU A 197 -35.77 -58.12 -38.45
N LYS A 198 -35.18 -56.92 -38.61
CA LYS A 198 -33.77 -56.75 -39.02
C LYS A 198 -32.78 -57.38 -38.01
N LEU A 199 -33.04 -57.28 -36.70
CA LEU A 199 -32.21 -57.92 -35.67
C LEU A 199 -32.22 -59.46 -35.74
N GLN A 200 -33.31 -60.07 -36.22
CA GLN A 200 -33.44 -61.52 -36.36
C GLN A 200 -32.80 -62.05 -37.64
N GLN A 201 -32.89 -61.33 -38.75
CA GLN A 201 -32.30 -61.74 -40.04
C GLN A 201 -30.77 -61.82 -40.00
N ASN A 202 -30.12 -60.93 -39.23
CA ASN A 202 -28.67 -60.80 -39.18
C ASN A 202 -28.01 -61.61 -38.03
N GLN A 203 -28.48 -62.84 -37.75
CA GLN A 203 -27.93 -63.71 -36.69
C GLN A 203 -26.92 -64.76 -37.20
N SER A 204 -26.82 -64.98 -38.50
CA SER A 204 -26.04 -66.08 -39.10
C SER A 204 -24.62 -65.65 -39.51
N GLY A 205 -23.61 -66.02 -38.72
CA GLY A 205 -22.20 -66.17 -39.15
C GLY A 205 -21.56 -64.99 -39.90
N PHE A 206 -21.16 -63.94 -39.18
CA PHE A 206 -20.38 -62.82 -39.73
C PHE A 206 -18.93 -62.83 -39.22
N PRO A 207 -17.94 -62.38 -40.03
CA PRO A 207 -16.61 -62.08 -39.54
C PRO A 207 -16.68 -60.90 -38.55
N GLN A 208 -15.95 -61.02 -37.44
CA GLN A 208 -15.82 -59.97 -36.44
C GLN A 208 -15.17 -58.74 -37.09
N ALA A 209 -15.85 -57.59 -37.08
CA ALA A 209 -15.33 -56.36 -37.66
C ALA A 209 -13.97 -55.99 -37.03
N ASP A 210 -13.06 -55.48 -37.84
CA ASP A 210 -11.73 -55.03 -37.40
C ASP A 210 -11.87 -53.93 -36.32
N PRO A 211 -11.40 -54.17 -35.08
CA PRO A 211 -11.50 -53.18 -34.00
C PRO A 211 -10.50 -52.02 -34.15
N GLY A 212 -9.54 -52.08 -35.09
CA GLY A 212 -8.49 -51.06 -35.28
C GLY A 212 -9.02 -49.62 -35.35
N PRO A 213 -9.88 -49.26 -36.33
CA PRO A 213 -10.39 -47.89 -36.47
C PRO A 213 -11.22 -47.39 -35.28
N PHE A 214 -11.83 -48.29 -34.52
CA PHE A 214 -12.51 -47.96 -33.26
C PHE A 214 -11.49 -47.68 -32.14
N ALA A 215 -10.48 -48.54 -31.99
CA ALA A 215 -9.44 -48.42 -30.97
C ALA A 215 -8.62 -47.12 -31.13
N GLU A 216 -8.25 -46.77 -32.37
CA GLU A 216 -7.55 -45.51 -32.68
C GLU A 216 -8.35 -44.27 -32.27
N ARG A 217 -9.66 -44.24 -32.57
CA ARG A 217 -10.55 -43.15 -32.16
C ARG A 217 -10.73 -43.09 -30.65
N LEU A 218 -10.93 -44.23 -30.00
CA LEU A 218 -11.03 -44.30 -28.54
C LEU A 218 -9.77 -43.76 -27.86
N VAL A 219 -8.57 -44.15 -28.31
CA VAL A 219 -7.30 -43.63 -27.82
C VAL A 219 -7.19 -42.12 -28.05
N THR A 220 -7.60 -41.63 -29.22
CA THR A 220 -7.60 -40.21 -29.56
C THR A 220 -8.49 -39.39 -28.60
N TYR A 221 -9.72 -39.84 -28.34
CA TYR A 221 -10.63 -39.16 -27.41
C TYR A 221 -10.13 -39.22 -25.95
N LEU A 222 -9.55 -40.35 -25.51
CA LEU A 222 -8.95 -40.47 -24.18
C LEU A 222 -7.75 -39.53 -24.00
N GLN A 223 -6.85 -39.46 -24.98
CA GLN A 223 -5.71 -38.53 -24.98
C GLN A 223 -6.16 -37.06 -24.97
N ALA A 224 -7.16 -36.70 -25.80
CA ALA A 224 -7.72 -35.35 -25.83
C ALA A 224 -8.41 -34.97 -24.50
N GLY A 225 -9.03 -35.93 -23.82
CA GLY A 225 -9.59 -35.74 -22.47
C GLY A 225 -8.50 -35.51 -21.42
N GLN A 226 -7.47 -36.35 -21.38
CA GLN A 226 -6.32 -36.21 -20.48
C GLN A 226 -5.57 -34.89 -20.68
N TYR A 227 -5.37 -34.46 -21.94
CA TYR A 227 -4.72 -33.19 -22.24
C TYR A 227 -5.52 -31.98 -21.71
N LYS A 228 -6.86 -31.97 -21.89
CA LYS A 228 -7.73 -30.93 -21.32
C LYS A 228 -7.63 -30.88 -19.79
N LEU A 229 -7.58 -32.04 -19.14
CA LEU A 229 -7.47 -32.15 -17.68
C LEU A 229 -6.13 -31.63 -17.16
N LEU A 230 -5.01 -32.05 -17.77
CA LEU A 230 -3.67 -31.53 -17.44
C LEU A 230 -3.59 -30.02 -17.63
N LYS A 231 -4.19 -29.49 -18.71
CA LYS A 231 -4.25 -28.05 -18.95
C LYS A 231 -5.03 -27.32 -17.86
N ALA A 232 -6.21 -27.83 -17.47
CA ALA A 232 -7.01 -27.25 -16.38
C ALA A 232 -6.25 -27.24 -15.04
N TYR A 233 -5.63 -28.36 -14.64
CA TYR A 233 -4.83 -28.41 -13.41
C TYR A 233 -3.63 -27.45 -13.48
N SER A 234 -2.95 -27.32 -14.63
CA SER A 234 -1.85 -26.38 -14.77
C SER A 234 -2.29 -24.92 -14.56
N SER A 235 -3.45 -24.51 -15.09
CA SER A 235 -3.99 -23.16 -14.86
C SER A 235 -4.37 -22.91 -13.40
N ILE A 236 -4.93 -23.92 -12.70
CA ILE A 236 -5.29 -23.80 -11.28
C ILE A 236 -4.02 -23.64 -10.42
N ALA A 237 -2.99 -24.46 -10.67
CA ALA A 237 -1.72 -24.38 -9.93
C ALA A 237 -0.99 -23.05 -10.14
N ILE A 238 -1.07 -22.46 -11.34
CA ILE A 238 -0.53 -21.13 -11.63
C ILE A 238 -1.28 -20.05 -10.84
N GLN A 239 -2.61 -20.08 -10.85
CA GLN A 239 -3.44 -19.13 -10.11
C GLN A 239 -3.21 -19.22 -8.59
N GLU A 240 -3.13 -20.44 -8.04
CA GLU A 240 -2.86 -20.65 -6.60
C GLU A 240 -1.46 -20.12 -6.23
N ARG A 241 -0.45 -20.33 -7.08
CA ARG A 241 0.90 -19.77 -6.87
C ARG A 241 0.89 -18.24 -6.90
N LYS A 242 0.10 -17.62 -7.79
CA LYS A 242 -0.09 -16.17 -7.87
C LYS A 242 -0.70 -15.61 -6.58
N GLU A 243 -1.77 -16.23 -6.08
CA GLU A 243 -2.44 -15.79 -4.84
C GLU A 243 -1.56 -15.97 -3.60
N ARG A 244 -0.83 -17.10 -3.48
CA ARG A 244 0.14 -17.31 -2.39
C ARG A 244 1.23 -16.23 -2.38
N LEU A 245 1.73 -15.80 -3.54
CA LEU A 245 2.75 -14.76 -3.62
C LEU A 245 2.23 -13.38 -3.17
N ILE A 246 1.05 -13.00 -3.65
CA ILE A 246 0.40 -11.74 -3.24
C ILE A 246 0.14 -11.73 -1.73
N ASN A 247 -0.31 -12.86 -1.17
CA ASN A 247 -0.51 -13.01 0.27
C ASN A 247 0.81 -12.97 1.05
N SER A 248 1.88 -13.63 0.58
CA SER A 248 3.23 -13.59 1.18
C SER A 248 3.75 -12.16 1.30
N ILE A 249 3.72 -11.41 0.20
CA ILE A 249 4.16 -10.00 0.16
C ILE A 249 3.28 -9.13 1.05
N THR A 250 1.95 -9.34 1.04
CA THR A 250 1.01 -8.61 1.90
C THR A 250 1.23 -8.89 3.39
N ASP A 251 1.55 -10.13 3.77
CA ASP A 251 1.84 -10.48 5.16
C ASP A 251 3.17 -9.88 5.64
N THR A 252 4.19 -9.81 4.78
CA THR A 252 5.44 -9.09 5.11
C THR A 252 5.19 -7.60 5.31
N ILE A 253 4.43 -6.96 4.40
CA ILE A 253 3.99 -5.55 4.52
C ILE A 253 3.22 -5.29 5.84
N ARG A 254 2.49 -6.28 6.35
CA ARG A 254 1.78 -6.18 7.64
C ARG A 254 2.68 -6.41 8.86
N ARG A 255 3.80 -7.11 8.71
CA ARG A 255 4.71 -7.47 9.82
C ARG A 255 5.86 -6.50 10.01
N SER A 256 6.33 -5.88 8.93
CA SER A 256 7.39 -4.87 8.99
C SER A 256 6.89 -3.54 8.45
N LEU A 257 7.25 -2.46 9.14
CA LEU A 257 7.14 -1.08 8.67
C LEU A 257 8.48 -0.56 8.13
N ASN A 258 9.53 -1.38 8.15
CA ASN A 258 10.84 -1.03 7.59
C ASN A 258 10.79 -1.11 6.07
N LEU A 259 11.00 0.03 5.42
CA LEU A 259 10.92 0.19 3.98
C LEU A 259 11.94 -0.69 3.22
N ASP A 260 13.16 -0.85 3.74
CA ASP A 260 14.18 -1.69 3.10
C ASP A 260 13.84 -3.18 3.25
N GLU A 261 13.28 -3.60 4.39
CA GLU A 261 12.84 -4.99 4.59
C GLU A 261 11.68 -5.35 3.64
N ILE A 262 10.69 -4.45 3.51
CA ILE A 262 9.57 -4.61 2.57
C ILE A 262 10.07 -4.76 1.14
N LEU A 263 10.98 -3.88 0.70
CA LEU A 263 11.52 -3.90 -0.66
C LEU A 263 12.40 -5.13 -0.90
N GLN A 264 13.27 -5.51 0.03
CA GLN A 264 14.13 -6.68 -0.10
C GLN A 264 13.32 -7.97 -0.21
N VAL A 265 12.31 -8.16 0.64
CA VAL A 265 11.47 -9.37 0.59
C VAL A 265 10.64 -9.39 -0.69
N ALA A 266 10.02 -8.28 -1.08
CA ALA A 266 9.24 -8.22 -2.32
C ALA A 266 10.10 -8.50 -3.57
N THR A 267 11.34 -7.98 -3.62
CA THR A 267 12.28 -8.21 -4.72
C THR A 267 12.67 -9.70 -4.81
N SER A 268 12.98 -10.32 -3.67
CA SER A 268 13.35 -11.74 -3.57
C SER A 268 12.18 -12.68 -3.92
N GLU A 269 11.02 -12.49 -3.30
CA GLU A 269 9.82 -13.30 -3.53
C GLU A 269 9.37 -13.23 -4.99
N LEU A 270 9.32 -12.02 -5.59
CA LEU A 270 8.95 -11.83 -6.99
C LEU A 270 9.93 -12.51 -7.95
N GLY A 271 11.24 -12.34 -7.72
CA GLY A 271 12.28 -12.95 -8.54
C GLY A 271 12.27 -14.48 -8.49
N GLN A 272 12.08 -15.07 -7.30
CA GLN A 272 11.95 -16.51 -7.11
C GLN A 272 10.65 -17.07 -7.72
N ALA A 273 9.53 -16.36 -7.59
CA ALA A 273 8.24 -16.83 -8.06
C ALA A 273 8.16 -16.92 -9.59
N LEU A 274 8.73 -15.93 -10.28
CA LEU A 274 8.80 -15.88 -11.74
C LEU A 274 10.01 -16.62 -12.33
N GLY A 275 10.97 -17.06 -11.50
CA GLY A 275 12.15 -17.83 -11.94
C GLY A 275 13.10 -17.03 -12.83
N LEU A 276 13.25 -15.73 -12.55
CA LEU A 276 13.90 -14.76 -13.44
C LEU A 276 15.41 -14.69 -13.28
N CYS A 277 16.07 -14.17 -14.32
CA CYS A 277 17.51 -13.90 -14.29
C CYS A 277 17.84 -12.77 -13.31
N ARG A 278 17.12 -11.64 -13.41
CA ARG A 278 17.24 -10.49 -12.51
C ARG A 278 15.87 -9.86 -12.23
N CYS A 279 15.65 -9.49 -10.98
CA CYS A 279 14.53 -8.66 -10.52
C CYS A 279 15.11 -7.54 -9.66
N MET A 280 14.64 -6.31 -9.81
CA MET A 280 15.07 -5.19 -8.97
C MET A 280 13.88 -4.30 -8.62
N ILE A 281 13.94 -3.70 -7.42
CA ILE A 281 12.98 -2.69 -6.98
C ILE A 281 13.74 -1.52 -6.37
N TYR A 282 13.41 -0.31 -6.82
CA TYR A 282 14.08 0.90 -6.37
C TYR A 282 13.15 2.10 -6.36
N ARG A 283 13.46 3.07 -5.49
CA ARG A 283 12.70 4.31 -5.36
C ARG A 283 13.13 5.33 -6.41
N CYS A 284 12.16 6.01 -6.99
CA CYS A 284 12.35 7.16 -7.88
C CYS A 284 11.06 7.98 -7.96
N LYS A 285 11.19 9.21 -8.44
CA LYS A 285 10.10 10.15 -8.75
C LYS A 285 10.08 10.38 -10.25
N ALA A 286 8.95 10.85 -10.77
CA ALA A 286 8.79 11.18 -12.19
C ALA A 286 9.72 12.31 -12.69
N THR A 287 10.37 13.05 -11.78
CA THR A 287 11.31 14.14 -12.06
C THR A 287 12.77 13.72 -12.00
N ASP A 288 13.08 12.51 -11.54
CA ASP A 288 14.45 12.10 -11.26
C ASP A 288 15.18 11.77 -12.58
N THR A 289 16.42 12.25 -12.69
CA THR A 289 17.28 12.02 -13.86
C THR A 289 17.75 10.58 -13.95
N ASP A 290 18.03 10.02 -12.79
CA ASP A 290 18.69 8.77 -12.51
C ASP A 290 18.22 8.25 -11.14
N ALA A 291 18.39 6.95 -10.89
CA ALA A 291 18.07 6.34 -9.60
C ALA A 291 19.09 5.28 -9.22
N THR A 292 19.42 5.19 -7.94
CA THR A 292 20.29 4.13 -7.42
C THR A 292 19.48 2.85 -7.19
N ILE A 293 19.95 1.72 -7.73
CA ILE A 293 19.30 0.43 -7.50
C ILE A 293 19.50 0.03 -6.03
N SER A 294 18.42 0.07 -5.25
CA SER A 294 18.45 -0.26 -3.82
C SER A 294 18.39 -1.76 -3.54
N HIS A 295 17.58 -2.52 -4.31
CA HIS A 295 17.28 -3.92 -4.03
C HIS A 295 17.33 -4.75 -5.32
N GLU A 296 18.05 -5.87 -5.29
CA GLU A 296 18.23 -6.79 -6.43
C GLU A 296 18.07 -8.25 -5.99
N PHE A 297 17.43 -9.05 -6.83
CA PHE A 297 17.45 -10.51 -6.80
C PHE A 297 18.10 -11.03 -8.10
N LEU A 298 19.01 -11.99 -7.96
CA LEU A 298 19.66 -12.68 -9.06
C LEU A 298 19.31 -14.18 -9.04
N GLY A 299 18.76 -14.69 -10.15
CA GLY A 299 18.45 -16.11 -10.29
C GLY A 299 19.66 -17.01 -10.55
N SER A 300 20.83 -16.42 -10.81
CA SER A 300 22.10 -17.14 -11.00
C SER A 300 23.28 -16.31 -10.50
N SER A 301 24.21 -16.96 -9.78
CA SER A 301 25.47 -16.36 -9.32
C SER A 301 26.48 -16.07 -10.44
N ALA A 302 26.19 -16.47 -11.68
CA ALA A 302 27.00 -16.14 -12.85
C ALA A 302 26.72 -14.74 -13.44
N LEU A 303 25.65 -14.07 -12.99
CA LEU A 303 25.31 -12.72 -13.42
C LEU A 303 26.01 -11.67 -12.55
N ALA A 304 26.49 -10.60 -13.17
CA ALA A 304 26.99 -9.44 -12.43
C ALA A 304 25.84 -8.70 -11.74
N SER A 305 26.04 -8.32 -10.48
CA SER A 305 25.07 -7.54 -9.70
C SER A 305 25.07 -6.08 -10.13
N VAL A 306 23.89 -5.48 -10.17
CA VAL A 306 23.66 -4.04 -10.41
C VAL A 306 23.23 -3.29 -9.16
N ALA A 307 23.18 -3.95 -7.99
CA ALA A 307 22.92 -3.30 -6.72
C ALA A 307 23.87 -2.11 -6.50
N HIS A 308 23.32 -1.00 -6.01
CA HIS A 308 23.98 0.29 -5.81
C HIS A 308 24.53 0.99 -7.07
N GLN A 309 24.26 0.48 -8.27
CA GLN A 309 24.57 1.20 -9.52
C GLN A 309 23.55 2.32 -9.75
N THR A 310 24.00 3.37 -10.46
CA THR A 310 23.14 4.46 -10.94
C THR A 310 22.48 4.07 -12.27
N TRP A 311 21.15 4.06 -12.29
CA TRP A 311 20.32 3.70 -13.44
C TRP A 311 19.77 4.95 -14.13
N PRO A 312 20.01 5.15 -15.44
CA PRO A 312 19.50 6.32 -16.17
C PRO A 312 17.99 6.21 -16.40
N LEU A 313 17.22 7.22 -15.95
CA LEU A 313 15.77 7.27 -16.08
C LEU A 313 15.31 8.25 -17.14
N GLN A 314 15.78 9.50 -17.12
CA GLN A 314 15.26 10.55 -17.98
C GLN A 314 15.34 10.21 -19.48
N ASN A 315 16.47 9.65 -19.92
CA ASN A 315 16.71 9.26 -21.31
C ASN A 315 16.11 7.89 -21.67
N ASN A 316 15.54 7.14 -20.72
CA ASN A 316 15.05 5.78 -20.94
C ASN A 316 13.64 5.78 -21.58
N PRO A 317 13.47 5.28 -22.82
CA PRO A 317 12.16 5.28 -23.48
C PRO A 317 11.10 4.48 -22.72
N LEU A 318 11.50 3.39 -22.05
CA LEU A 318 10.58 2.58 -21.23
C LEU A 318 10.05 3.39 -20.05
N PHE A 319 10.89 4.18 -19.39
CA PHE A 319 10.48 5.00 -18.25
C PHE A 319 9.45 6.06 -18.66
N GLN A 320 9.68 6.73 -19.80
CA GLN A 320 8.72 7.69 -20.33
C GLN A 320 7.38 7.04 -20.71
N GLU A 321 7.41 5.87 -21.35
CA GLU A 321 6.21 5.11 -21.72
C GLU A 321 5.45 4.60 -20.48
N VAL A 322 6.16 4.20 -19.42
CA VAL A 322 5.60 3.81 -18.12
C VAL A 322 4.95 5.00 -17.40
N LEU A 323 5.56 6.18 -17.45
CA LEU A 323 4.98 7.41 -16.89
C LEU A 323 3.70 7.84 -17.63
N GLU A 324 3.69 7.73 -18.97
CA GLU A 324 2.53 8.08 -19.80
C GLU A 324 1.37 7.09 -19.62
N LYS A 325 1.63 5.79 -19.72
CA LYS A 325 0.60 4.74 -19.65
C LYS A 325 0.16 4.41 -18.23
N ARG A 326 1.03 4.63 -17.25
CA ARG A 326 0.83 4.27 -15.82
C ARG A 326 0.56 2.78 -15.58
N SER A 327 1.00 1.94 -16.52
CA SER A 327 0.90 0.47 -16.49
C SER A 327 2.29 -0.12 -16.76
N PRO A 328 2.49 -1.43 -16.54
CA PRO A 328 3.72 -2.08 -17.00
C PRO A 328 3.93 -1.94 -18.51
N VAL A 329 5.20 -1.85 -18.91
CA VAL A 329 5.66 -1.85 -20.30
C VAL A 329 6.74 -2.92 -20.44
N CYS A 330 6.76 -3.64 -21.56
CA CYS A 330 7.74 -4.71 -21.76
C CYS A 330 8.26 -4.78 -23.21
N ILE A 331 9.50 -5.24 -23.34
CA ILE A 331 10.22 -5.48 -24.58
C ILE A 331 10.68 -6.95 -24.60
N GLU A 332 10.26 -7.69 -25.63
CA GLU A 332 10.65 -9.11 -25.84
C GLU A 332 12.11 -9.26 -26.31
N ASN A 333 12.66 -8.26 -27.01
CA ASN A 333 14.05 -8.24 -27.49
C ASN A 333 14.60 -6.80 -27.48
N THR A 334 15.57 -6.53 -26.61
CA THR A 334 16.20 -5.21 -26.48
C THR A 334 17.00 -4.79 -27.71
N GLN A 335 17.70 -5.73 -28.35
CA GLN A 335 18.59 -5.47 -29.48
C GLN A 335 17.83 -5.11 -30.77
N SER A 336 16.61 -5.65 -30.94
CA SER A 336 15.76 -5.35 -32.10
C SER A 336 14.68 -4.29 -31.86
N SER A 337 14.64 -3.67 -30.66
CA SER A 337 13.60 -2.70 -30.31
C SER A 337 13.88 -1.31 -30.92
N PRO A 338 12.99 -0.75 -31.78
CA PRO A 338 13.22 0.55 -32.41
C PRO A 338 13.35 1.71 -31.42
N CYS A 339 12.67 1.65 -30.26
CA CYS A 339 12.74 2.72 -29.27
C CYS A 339 14.10 2.74 -28.55
N LEU A 340 14.70 1.59 -28.27
CA LEU A 340 16.03 1.49 -27.65
C LEU A 340 17.15 1.79 -28.65
N GLN A 341 17.00 1.41 -29.92
CA GLN A 341 17.96 1.76 -30.98
C GLN A 341 18.08 3.29 -31.21
N ALA A 342 17.07 4.07 -30.84
CA ALA A 342 17.13 5.53 -30.87
C ALA A 342 17.95 6.15 -29.73
N VAL A 343 18.31 5.39 -28.68
CA VAL A 343 19.03 5.87 -27.50
C VAL A 343 20.27 4.99 -27.24
N PRO A 344 21.44 5.32 -27.82
CA PRO A 344 22.65 4.49 -27.74
C PRO A 344 23.14 4.20 -26.32
N GLU A 345 22.92 5.13 -25.38
CA GLU A 345 23.25 4.99 -23.95
C GLU A 345 22.53 3.80 -23.31
N ILE A 346 21.21 3.71 -23.50
CA ILE A 346 20.39 2.61 -22.96
C ILE A 346 20.70 1.30 -23.70
N LEU A 347 20.95 1.34 -25.00
CA LEU A 347 21.37 0.15 -25.75
C LEU A 347 22.69 -0.41 -25.22
N ALA A 348 23.69 0.45 -24.95
CA ALA A 348 24.96 0.04 -24.35
C ALA A 348 24.76 -0.59 -22.95
N LEU A 349 23.91 -0.01 -22.10
CA LEU A 349 23.53 -0.56 -20.80
C LEU A 349 22.90 -1.97 -20.94
N THR A 350 21.99 -2.18 -21.90
CA THR A 350 21.43 -3.52 -22.13
C THR A 350 22.47 -4.55 -22.59
N GLN A 351 23.53 -4.13 -23.28
CA GLN A 351 24.61 -5.02 -23.72
C GLN A 351 25.59 -5.34 -22.57
N GLU A 352 25.98 -4.33 -21.80
CA GLU A 352 26.85 -4.47 -20.62
C GLU A 352 26.25 -5.43 -19.59
N TRP A 353 24.97 -5.22 -19.24
CA TRP A 353 24.28 -5.99 -18.21
C TRP A 353 23.49 -7.19 -18.75
N GLN A 354 23.72 -7.53 -20.03
CA GLN A 354 23.18 -8.68 -20.77
C GLN A 354 21.64 -8.77 -20.79
N ILE A 355 20.94 -7.64 -20.74
CA ILE A 355 19.47 -7.57 -20.72
C ILE A 355 18.93 -7.92 -22.12
N GLY A 356 18.44 -9.15 -22.31
CA GLY A 356 17.84 -9.62 -23.57
C GLY A 356 16.37 -9.23 -23.71
N SER A 357 15.61 -9.33 -22.61
CA SER A 357 14.21 -8.91 -22.52
C SER A 357 13.97 -8.16 -21.22
N TRP A 358 13.09 -7.16 -21.24
CA TRP A 358 12.90 -6.20 -20.15
C TRP A 358 11.41 -5.97 -19.90
N LEU A 359 10.95 -6.07 -18.66
CA LEU A 359 9.66 -5.58 -18.20
C LEU A 359 9.91 -4.52 -17.12
N MET A 360 9.25 -3.37 -17.24
CA MET A 360 9.30 -2.27 -16.29
C MET A 360 7.87 -1.96 -15.82
N ALA A 361 7.64 -1.91 -14.51
CA ALA A 361 6.34 -1.64 -13.91
C ALA A 361 6.43 -0.52 -12.86
N PRO A 362 5.50 0.45 -12.86
CA PRO A 362 5.54 1.57 -11.92
C PRO A 362 4.89 1.23 -10.58
N VAL A 363 5.52 1.67 -9.50
CA VAL A 363 4.97 1.64 -8.14
C VAL A 363 4.30 2.99 -7.88
N PHE A 364 2.98 3.06 -8.08
CA PHE A 364 2.16 4.27 -7.89
C PHE A 364 1.31 4.20 -6.61
N TYR A 365 1.06 5.37 -6.02
CA TYR A 365 -0.01 5.59 -5.04
C TYR A 365 -0.64 6.96 -5.26
N ASN A 366 -1.96 7.05 -5.46
CA ASN A 366 -2.69 8.31 -5.73
C ASN A 366 -1.95 9.25 -6.71
N ASP A 367 -1.68 8.76 -7.91
CA ASP A 367 -0.95 9.46 -9.00
C ASP A 367 0.52 9.84 -8.71
N ARG A 368 1.06 9.60 -7.50
CA ARG A 368 2.48 9.80 -7.16
C ARG A 368 3.28 8.54 -7.47
N LEU A 369 4.31 8.66 -8.33
CA LEU A 369 5.31 7.61 -8.51
C LEU A 369 6.20 7.53 -7.26
N LEU A 370 6.43 6.31 -6.76
CA LEU A 370 7.24 6.02 -5.58
C LEU A 370 8.48 5.19 -5.89
N GLY A 371 8.47 4.49 -7.03
CA GLY A 371 9.53 3.61 -7.47
C GLY A 371 9.16 2.81 -8.70
N LEU A 372 10.05 1.92 -9.10
CA LEU A 372 9.91 1.00 -10.23
C LEU A 372 10.22 -0.43 -9.79
N ILE A 373 9.56 -1.39 -10.42
CA ILE A 373 9.96 -2.79 -10.48
C ILE A 373 10.50 -3.03 -11.88
N GLU A 374 11.73 -3.53 -12.01
CA GLU A 374 12.23 -4.04 -13.29
C GLU A 374 12.56 -5.52 -13.21
N LEU A 375 12.18 -6.23 -14.27
CA LEU A 375 12.47 -7.64 -14.48
C LEU A 375 13.26 -7.82 -15.77
N HIS A 376 14.39 -8.49 -15.72
CA HIS A 376 15.22 -8.78 -16.88
C HIS A 376 15.33 -10.29 -17.12
N HIS A 377 15.19 -10.69 -18.38
CA HIS A 377 15.70 -11.97 -18.85
C HIS A 377 17.08 -11.73 -19.45
N CYS A 378 18.12 -12.36 -18.89
CA CYS A 378 19.50 -12.08 -19.25
C CYS A 378 20.03 -13.12 -20.26
N GLY A 379 20.74 -12.64 -21.28
CA GLY A 379 21.34 -13.45 -22.34
C GLY A 379 20.82 -13.11 -23.75
N SER A 380 21.20 -13.94 -24.73
CA SER A 380 20.86 -13.74 -26.15
C SER A 380 19.52 -14.34 -26.58
N GLN A 381 18.83 -15.06 -25.70
CA GLN A 381 17.54 -15.67 -25.99
C GLN A 381 16.39 -14.70 -25.68
N THR A 382 15.48 -14.51 -26.63
CA THR A 382 14.28 -13.68 -26.45
C THR A 382 13.28 -14.35 -25.53
N TYR A 383 12.85 -13.64 -24.50
CA TYR A 383 11.80 -14.07 -23.59
C TYR A 383 10.50 -13.31 -23.86
N ARG A 384 9.39 -14.05 -23.91
CA ARG A 384 8.07 -13.51 -24.17
C ARG A 384 7.25 -13.48 -22.89
N TRP A 385 7.13 -12.29 -22.31
CA TRP A 385 6.34 -12.01 -21.13
C TRP A 385 4.88 -12.45 -21.34
N GLN A 386 4.36 -13.27 -20.44
CA GLN A 386 2.97 -13.71 -20.45
C GLN A 386 2.07 -12.68 -19.76
N GLN A 387 0.81 -12.59 -20.19
CA GLN A 387 -0.15 -11.63 -19.63
C GLN A 387 -0.36 -11.84 -18.12
N ASP A 388 -0.29 -13.09 -17.65
CA ASP A 388 -0.45 -13.44 -16.22
C ASP A 388 0.72 -12.97 -15.36
N GLU A 389 1.94 -12.93 -15.94
CA GLU A 389 3.16 -12.42 -15.31
C GLU A 389 3.10 -10.90 -15.18
N ILE A 390 2.76 -10.21 -16.27
CA ILE A 390 2.54 -8.75 -16.28
C ILE A 390 1.50 -8.36 -15.22
N ALA A 391 0.36 -9.05 -15.20
CA ALA A 391 -0.72 -8.82 -14.24
C ALA A 391 -0.39 -9.24 -12.79
N LEU A 392 0.67 -10.03 -12.57
CA LEU A 392 1.17 -10.33 -11.22
C LEU A 392 2.10 -9.23 -10.74
N VAL A 393 2.99 -8.73 -11.61
CA VAL A 393 3.89 -7.62 -11.30
C VAL A 393 3.10 -6.34 -11.03
N GLU A 394 2.06 -6.06 -11.82
CA GLU A 394 1.17 -4.91 -11.62
C GLU A 394 0.44 -4.95 -10.27
N ALA A 395 -0.04 -6.14 -9.87
CA ALA A 395 -0.68 -6.35 -8.56
C ALA A 395 0.31 -6.12 -7.40
N ILE A 396 1.54 -6.60 -7.54
CA ILE A 396 2.61 -6.41 -6.53
C ILE A 396 3.05 -4.95 -6.48
N ALA A 397 3.21 -4.27 -7.62
CA ALA A 397 3.54 -2.85 -7.68
C ALA A 397 2.46 -1.98 -7.01
N THR A 398 1.18 -2.32 -7.22
CA THR A 398 0.06 -1.67 -6.52
C THR A 398 0.15 -1.86 -5.00
N GLN A 399 0.40 -3.09 -4.55
CA GLN A 399 0.48 -3.42 -3.11
C GLN A 399 1.71 -2.77 -2.44
N LEU A 400 2.85 -2.72 -3.13
CA LEU A 400 4.03 -1.99 -2.69
C LEU A 400 3.77 -0.48 -2.62
N GLY A 401 3.00 0.10 -3.53
CA GLY A 401 2.64 1.51 -3.50
C GLY A 401 1.90 1.90 -2.21
N VAL A 402 0.99 1.04 -1.75
CA VAL A 402 0.31 1.20 -0.45
C VAL A 402 1.30 1.06 0.72
N ALA A 403 2.16 0.04 0.69
CA ALA A 403 3.13 -0.25 1.75
C ALA A 403 4.13 0.90 1.96
N LEU A 404 4.69 1.43 0.87
CA LEU A 404 5.69 2.50 0.91
C LEU A 404 5.12 3.79 1.52
N ILE A 405 3.87 4.15 1.19
CA ILE A 405 3.19 5.30 1.80
C ILE A 405 2.84 5.04 3.27
N GLN A 406 2.46 3.82 3.63
CA GLN A 406 2.20 3.46 5.03
C GLN A 406 3.48 3.58 5.87
N ALA A 407 4.62 3.09 5.37
CA ALA A 407 5.92 3.23 6.03
C ALA A 407 6.38 4.70 6.12
N GLU A 408 6.29 5.47 5.02
CA GLU A 408 6.63 6.90 4.98
C GLU A 408 5.75 7.70 5.98
N ALA A 409 4.45 7.41 6.06
CA ALA A 409 3.54 8.05 7.01
C ALA A 409 3.85 7.68 8.47
N TYR A 410 4.21 6.42 8.76
CA TYR A 410 4.54 5.99 10.12
C TYR A 410 5.84 6.65 10.62
N ALA A 411 6.91 6.64 9.80
CA ALA A 411 8.17 7.26 10.15
C ALA A 411 8.02 8.78 10.41
N ASN A 412 7.22 9.47 9.61
CA ASN A 412 6.91 10.90 9.82
C ASN A 412 6.11 11.16 11.12
N LEU A 413 5.24 10.22 11.53
CA LEU A 413 4.51 10.33 12.81
C LEU A 413 5.43 10.07 14.01
N GLU A 414 6.39 9.17 13.88
CA GLU A 414 7.37 8.85 14.92
C GLU A 414 8.31 10.04 15.17
N ASP A 415 8.91 10.61 14.12
CA ASP A 415 9.73 11.84 14.19
C ASP A 415 8.95 13.03 14.79
N LEU A 416 7.71 13.26 14.33
CA LEU A 416 6.87 14.32 14.88
C LEU A 416 6.55 14.09 16.38
N ASN A 417 6.35 12.83 16.80
CA ASN A 417 6.10 12.52 18.22
C ASN A 417 7.36 12.73 19.08
N GLU A 418 8.55 12.36 18.60
CA GLU A 418 9.82 12.67 19.28
C GLU A 418 10.05 14.18 19.43
N GLN A 419 9.77 14.96 18.38
CA GLN A 419 9.85 16.43 18.42
C GLN A 419 8.85 17.04 19.42
N LEU A 420 7.62 16.51 19.48
CA LEU A 420 6.61 16.93 20.46
C LEU A 420 7.04 16.60 21.90
N GLU A 421 7.57 15.39 22.14
CA GLU A 421 8.10 15.03 23.46
C GLU A 421 9.28 15.90 23.88
N ALA A 422 10.20 16.24 22.98
CA ALA A 422 11.31 17.14 23.25
C ALA A 422 10.81 18.55 23.63
N LEU A 423 9.80 19.06 22.92
CA LEU A 423 9.16 20.34 23.21
C LEU A 423 8.45 20.33 24.57
N ASP A 424 7.66 19.30 24.88
CA ASP A 424 6.93 19.21 26.16
C ASP A 424 7.87 19.02 27.36
N ARG A 425 8.98 18.28 27.20
CA ARG A 425 10.06 18.22 28.21
C ARG A 425 10.67 19.61 28.45
N THR A 426 10.96 20.35 27.38
CA THR A 426 11.51 21.71 27.45
C THR A 426 10.55 22.68 28.14
N ARG A 427 9.28 22.65 27.76
CA ARG A 427 8.19 23.41 28.39
C ARG A 427 8.04 23.10 29.87
N SER A 428 8.08 21.82 30.24
CA SER A 428 7.96 21.37 31.62
C SER A 428 9.14 21.85 32.48
N ASN A 429 10.36 21.79 31.94
CA ASN A 429 11.56 22.33 32.60
C ASN A 429 11.44 23.84 32.85
N LEU A 430 10.96 24.61 31.86
CA LEU A 430 10.74 26.05 32.02
C LEU A 430 9.71 26.37 33.11
N ILE A 431 8.60 25.63 33.19
CA ILE A 431 7.60 25.79 34.26
C ILE A 431 8.20 25.48 35.63
N ALA A 432 9.00 24.41 35.73
CA ALA A 432 9.66 24.02 36.99
C ALA A 432 10.67 25.08 37.47
N ILE A 433 11.51 25.60 36.57
CA ILE A 433 12.49 26.66 36.88
C ILE A 433 11.78 27.96 37.27
N THR A 434 10.77 28.38 36.50
CA THR A 434 9.97 29.58 36.81
C THR A 434 9.34 29.47 38.20
N GLY A 435 8.78 28.30 38.53
CA GLY A 435 8.20 28.03 39.85
C GLY A 435 9.22 28.06 41.01
N HIS A 436 10.49 27.72 40.74
CA HIS A 436 11.57 27.81 41.74
C HIS A 436 12.02 29.26 41.98
N GLU A 437 12.25 30.01 40.90
CA GLU A 437 12.74 31.39 40.99
C GLU A 437 11.66 32.37 41.49
N LEU A 438 10.37 32.08 41.31
CA LEU A 438 9.28 32.79 41.97
C LEU A 438 9.15 32.44 43.46
N ARG A 439 9.34 31.16 43.83
CA ARG A 439 9.16 30.69 45.22
C ARG A 439 10.20 31.27 46.17
N THR A 440 11.46 31.37 45.74
CA THR A 440 12.54 31.82 46.64
C THR A 440 12.29 33.20 47.25
N PRO A 441 12.11 34.29 46.47
CA PRO A 441 11.87 35.62 47.03
C PRO A 441 10.56 35.69 47.82
N LEU A 442 9.50 34.99 47.36
CA LEU A 442 8.23 34.92 48.09
C LEU A 442 8.41 34.33 49.51
N SER A 443 9.22 33.29 49.65
CA SER A 443 9.57 32.72 50.95
C SER A 443 10.43 33.66 51.81
N THR A 444 11.38 34.39 51.23
CA THR A 444 12.16 35.42 51.97
C THR A 444 11.23 36.50 52.53
N ILE A 445 10.37 37.07 51.67
CA ILE A 445 9.39 38.10 52.03
C ILE A 445 8.50 37.60 53.16
N GLN A 446 7.95 36.39 53.04
CA GLN A 446 7.10 35.80 54.07
C GLN A 446 7.83 35.67 55.40
N ILE A 447 9.05 35.12 55.43
CA ILE A 447 9.84 34.96 56.66
C ILE A 447 10.15 36.33 57.30
N CYS A 448 10.59 37.32 56.52
CA CYS A 448 10.86 38.66 57.03
C CYS A 448 9.60 39.30 57.65
N LEU A 449 8.45 39.20 56.98
CA LEU A 449 7.19 39.75 57.49
C LEU A 449 6.66 38.98 58.72
N GLU A 450 6.82 37.66 58.77
CA GLU A 450 6.44 36.84 59.91
C GLU A 450 7.29 37.16 61.15
N SER A 451 8.61 37.27 61.01
CA SER A 451 9.50 37.68 62.11
C SER A 451 9.20 39.10 62.60
N LEU A 452 8.97 40.05 61.68
CA LEU A 452 8.57 41.43 62.03
C LEU A 452 7.23 41.50 62.78
N ALA A 453 6.31 40.55 62.54
CA ALA A 453 5.02 40.48 63.22
C ALA A 453 5.06 39.73 64.56
N GLN A 454 5.96 38.75 64.71
CA GLN A 454 6.06 37.91 65.90
C GLN A 454 7.02 38.45 66.97
N GLU A 455 8.02 39.24 66.60
CA GLU A 455 9.07 39.76 67.51
C GLU A 455 9.02 41.31 67.62
N PRO A 456 8.04 41.88 68.35
CA PRO A 456 7.88 43.34 68.46
C PRO A 456 9.05 44.04 69.18
N ASP A 457 9.83 43.31 69.99
CA ASP A 457 10.99 43.80 70.73
C ASP A 457 12.32 43.73 69.91
N MET A 458 12.24 43.37 68.62
CA MET A 458 13.40 43.27 67.73
C MET A 458 14.20 44.59 67.62
N PRO A 459 15.55 44.55 67.67
CA PRO A 459 16.42 45.72 67.45
C PRO A 459 16.12 46.48 66.16
N LEU A 460 16.26 47.81 66.19
CA LEU A 460 15.90 48.69 65.07
C LEU A 460 16.72 48.38 63.81
N GLU A 461 17.99 48.03 63.97
CA GLU A 461 18.90 47.67 62.90
C GLU A 461 18.44 46.40 62.19
N LEU A 462 18.09 45.35 62.94
CA LEU A 462 17.61 44.07 62.39
C LEU A 462 16.23 44.23 61.73
N ARG A 463 15.35 45.05 62.35
CA ARG A 463 14.06 45.43 61.79
C ARG A 463 14.20 46.12 60.43
N GLN A 464 15.15 47.04 60.30
CA GLN A 464 15.42 47.73 59.04
C GLN A 464 15.99 46.78 57.99
N VAL A 465 16.90 45.87 58.38
CA VAL A 465 17.44 44.84 57.47
C VAL A 465 16.34 43.92 56.94
N MET A 466 15.42 43.46 57.79
CA MET A 466 14.29 42.62 57.35
C MET A 466 13.32 43.37 56.44
N LEU A 467 13.01 44.63 56.75
CA LEU A 467 12.15 45.46 55.91
C LEU A 467 12.77 45.71 54.53
N ASN A 468 14.06 46.07 54.49
CA ASN A 468 14.79 46.27 53.23
C ASN A 468 14.84 44.96 52.42
N THR A 469 15.20 43.84 53.07
CA THR A 469 15.27 42.52 52.40
C THR A 469 13.93 42.12 51.79
N ALA A 470 12.81 42.37 52.48
CA ALA A 470 11.47 42.11 51.96
C ALA A 470 11.08 43.04 50.79
N LEU A 471 11.51 44.31 50.81
CA LEU A 471 11.29 45.25 49.71
C LEU A 471 12.14 44.87 48.49
N ASP A 472 13.40 44.51 48.68
CA ASP A 472 14.35 44.12 47.63
C ASP A 472 13.88 42.85 46.90
N ASP A 473 13.49 41.79 47.64
CA ASP A 473 12.97 40.56 47.01
C ASP A 473 11.56 40.77 46.40
N ALA A 474 10.76 41.73 46.88
CA ALA A 474 9.47 42.09 46.26
C ALA A 474 9.66 42.84 44.94
N GLU A 475 10.62 43.77 44.89
CA GLU A 475 11.03 44.46 43.67
C GLU A 475 11.61 43.47 42.64
N ARG A 476 12.51 42.59 43.08
CA ARG A 476 13.05 41.50 42.25
C ARG A 476 11.96 40.57 41.70
N LEU A 477 10.93 40.26 42.49
CA LEU A 477 9.78 39.47 42.05
C LEU A 477 8.98 40.22 40.97
N ARG A 478 8.79 41.53 41.11
CA ARG A 478 8.16 42.41 40.10
C ARG A 478 8.94 42.40 38.80
N GLU A 479 10.27 42.55 38.85
CA GLU A 479 11.13 42.48 37.66
C GLU A 479 11.09 41.11 36.98
N LEU A 480 11.12 40.01 37.73
CA LEU A 480 11.04 38.65 37.16
C LEU A 480 9.71 38.42 36.43
N VAL A 481 8.59 38.82 37.04
CA VAL A 481 7.26 38.72 36.40
C VAL A 481 7.19 39.58 35.15
N GLN A 482 7.75 40.79 35.17
CA GLN A 482 7.79 41.67 34.01
C GLN A 482 8.64 41.07 32.89
N ASP A 483 9.87 40.64 33.19
CA ASP A 483 10.78 39.99 32.23
C ASP A 483 10.13 38.73 31.60
N PHE A 484 9.44 37.91 32.40
CA PHE A 484 8.73 36.73 31.92
C PHE A 484 7.57 37.09 30.97
N LEU A 485 6.78 38.13 31.28
CA LEU A 485 5.71 38.62 30.41
C LEU A 485 6.26 39.22 29.10
N THR A 486 7.35 39.98 29.19
CA THR A 486 8.08 40.54 28.03
C THR A 486 8.56 39.42 27.11
N LEU A 487 9.28 38.43 27.64
CA LEU A 487 9.77 37.29 26.87
C LEU A 487 8.62 36.47 26.27
N SER A 488 7.54 36.23 27.01
CA SER A 488 6.36 35.50 26.51
C SER A 488 5.67 36.22 25.35
N ARG A 489 5.62 37.56 25.34
CA ARG A 489 5.10 38.34 24.19
C ARG A 489 6.00 38.23 22.97
N LEU A 490 7.32 38.35 23.16
CA LEU A 490 8.33 38.23 22.10
C LEU A 490 8.35 36.83 21.47
N GLU A 491 8.23 35.76 22.27
CA GLU A 491 8.22 34.38 21.77
C GLU A 491 6.89 33.98 21.11
N SER A 492 5.76 34.57 21.54
CA SER A 492 4.46 34.28 20.92
C SER A 492 4.19 35.07 19.63
N GLY A 493 5.13 35.89 19.17
CA GLY A 493 4.98 36.73 17.98
C GLY A 493 3.90 37.82 18.12
N ARG A 494 3.52 38.17 19.36
CA ARG A 494 2.40 39.11 19.66
C ARG A 494 2.86 40.54 19.91
N VAL A 495 4.13 40.84 19.64
CA VAL A 495 4.66 42.20 19.69
C VAL A 495 4.39 42.87 18.35
N GLU A 496 3.64 43.97 18.40
CA GLU A 496 3.55 44.92 17.29
C GLU A 496 4.83 45.77 17.32
N TRP A 497 5.64 45.66 16.27
CA TRP A 497 6.92 46.37 16.13
C TRP A 497 6.71 47.67 15.37
N HIS A 498 7.28 48.77 15.87
CA HIS A 498 7.23 50.08 15.24
C HIS A 498 8.66 50.52 14.84
N PRO A 499 9.27 49.89 13.82
CA PRO A 499 10.64 50.21 13.43
C PRO A 499 10.71 51.58 12.75
N GLU A 500 11.50 52.49 13.32
CA GLU A 500 11.70 53.85 12.83
C GLU A 500 13.19 54.21 12.65
N PRO A 501 13.52 55.21 11.80
CA PRO A 501 14.87 55.75 11.67
C PRO A 501 15.33 56.48 12.95
N LEU A 502 16.27 55.87 13.69
CA LEU A 502 16.74 56.40 14.99
C LEU A 502 18.25 56.70 15.00
N PRO A 503 18.67 57.82 15.62
CA PRO A 503 20.08 58.05 15.94
C PRO A 503 20.46 57.25 17.19
N LEU A 504 21.34 56.24 17.04
CA LEU A 504 21.77 55.34 18.13
C LEU A 504 22.24 56.09 19.40
N ARG A 505 22.84 57.28 19.25
CA ARG A 505 23.27 58.13 20.37
C ARG A 505 22.12 58.47 21.32
N GLU A 506 20.95 58.82 20.81
CA GLU A 506 19.81 59.18 21.66
C GLU A 506 19.30 57.98 22.46
N CYS A 507 19.26 56.78 21.85
CA CYS A 507 18.91 55.55 22.55
C CYS A 507 19.91 55.20 23.67
N VAL A 508 21.21 55.42 23.44
CA VAL A 508 22.27 55.25 24.45
C VAL A 508 22.13 56.28 25.58
N ASP A 509 21.90 57.55 25.26
CA ASP A 509 21.72 58.61 26.25
C ASP A 509 20.45 58.39 27.11
N LEU A 510 19.37 57.86 26.52
CA LEU A 510 18.15 57.44 27.24
C LEU A 510 18.42 56.25 28.17
N ALA A 511 19.11 55.21 27.70
CA ALA A 511 19.46 54.05 28.53
C ALA A 511 20.37 54.45 29.71
N LEU A 512 21.36 55.32 29.48
CA LEU A 512 22.22 55.87 30.53
C LEU A 512 21.45 56.74 31.53
N SER A 513 20.45 57.50 31.07
CA SER A 513 19.60 58.32 31.94
C SER A 513 18.69 57.45 32.82
N SER A 514 18.14 56.37 32.27
CA SER A 514 17.39 55.34 33.01
C SER A 514 18.25 54.67 34.08
N LEU A 515 19.47 54.25 33.72
CA LEU A 515 20.40 53.59 34.65
C LEU A 515 20.82 54.51 35.82
N ARG A 516 21.12 55.77 35.53
CA ARG A 516 21.47 56.78 36.56
C ARG A 516 20.30 57.13 37.49
N SER A 517 19.06 57.05 37.02
CA SER A 517 17.88 57.34 37.86
C SER A 517 17.50 56.19 38.80
N ARG A 518 17.88 54.95 38.46
CA ARG A 518 17.64 53.76 39.30
C ARG A 518 18.70 53.55 40.39
N GLN A 519 19.97 53.88 40.14
CA GLN A 519 21.08 53.60 41.07
C GLN A 519 21.46 54.83 41.93
N THR A 520 20.51 55.40 42.67
CA THR A 520 20.74 56.61 43.50
C THR A 520 21.63 56.41 44.73
N GLU A 521 21.84 55.17 45.20
CA GLU A 521 22.58 54.88 46.45
C GLU A 521 23.90 54.13 46.25
N VAL A 522 24.18 53.62 45.04
CA VAL A 522 25.36 52.80 44.73
C VAL A 522 26.30 53.58 43.80
N SER A 523 27.60 53.56 44.08
CA SER A 523 28.61 54.20 43.24
C SER A 523 28.83 53.42 41.94
N LEU A 524 28.32 53.98 40.84
CA LEU A 524 28.51 53.44 39.49
C LEU A 524 30.00 53.38 39.08
N PRO A 525 30.42 52.38 38.29
CA PRO A 525 31.73 52.37 37.63
C PRO A 525 31.86 53.50 36.61
N GLN A 526 33.07 53.77 36.12
CA GLN A 526 33.30 54.81 35.13
C GLN A 526 32.72 54.41 33.76
N ILE A 527 31.59 55.00 33.37
CA ILE A 527 30.98 54.75 32.06
C ILE A 527 31.55 55.71 31.00
N THR A 528 32.06 55.18 29.90
CA THR A 528 32.67 55.92 28.77
C THR A 528 31.94 55.60 27.46
N THR A 529 31.57 56.62 26.70
CA THR A 529 30.76 56.47 25.47
C THR A 529 31.55 56.94 24.24
N CYS A 530 31.98 55.98 23.43
CA CYS A 530 32.85 56.13 22.27
C CYS A 530 32.06 55.86 20.97
N LEU A 531 31.07 56.72 20.69
CA LEU A 531 30.26 56.66 19.47
C LEU A 531 30.79 57.64 18.41
N PRO A 532 31.16 57.19 17.19
CA PRO A 532 31.52 58.08 16.09
C PRO A 532 30.43 59.10 15.77
N SER A 533 30.83 60.26 15.24
CA SER A 533 29.91 61.36 14.87
C SER A 533 29.15 61.12 13.56
N GLU A 534 29.62 60.18 12.73
CA GLU A 534 29.07 59.89 11.39
C GLU A 534 28.44 58.48 11.31
N LEU A 535 27.85 58.00 12.41
CA LEU A 535 27.09 56.75 12.38
C LEU A 535 25.80 56.90 11.55
N PRO A 536 25.43 55.91 10.72
CA PRO A 536 24.14 55.90 10.03
C PRO A 536 22.99 55.75 11.03
N LEU A 537 21.79 56.21 10.63
CA LEU A 537 20.56 55.93 11.39
C LEU A 537 20.28 54.43 11.39
N VAL A 538 19.90 53.90 12.55
CA VAL A 538 19.45 52.51 12.71
C VAL A 538 17.94 52.42 12.44
N GLN A 539 17.49 51.29 11.90
CA GLN A 539 16.07 51.00 11.64
C GLN A 539 15.57 50.04 12.72
N ALA A 540 15.14 50.56 13.85
CA ALA A 540 14.74 49.78 15.01
C ALA A 540 13.53 50.39 15.70
N ASP A 541 12.87 49.61 16.56
CA ASP A 541 11.87 50.15 17.48
C ASP A 541 12.61 50.73 18.70
N GLY A 542 12.34 52.00 19.01
CA GLY A 542 13.09 52.77 20.01
C GLY A 542 12.94 52.23 21.44
N GLU A 543 11.76 51.72 21.81
CA GLU A 543 11.52 51.17 23.15
C GLU A 543 12.35 49.89 23.32
N TRP A 544 12.33 49.00 22.33
CA TRP A 544 13.08 47.75 22.35
C TRP A 544 14.59 47.94 22.26
N LEU A 545 15.07 48.98 21.55
CA LEU A 545 16.49 49.31 21.52
C LEU A 545 16.98 49.88 22.86
N VAL A 546 16.20 50.75 23.50
CA VAL A 546 16.50 51.23 24.86
C VAL A 546 16.46 50.09 25.88
N GLU A 547 15.55 49.11 25.72
CA GLU A 547 15.49 47.91 26.58
C GLU A 547 16.76 47.04 26.46
N VAL A 548 17.20 46.72 25.23
CA VAL A 548 18.46 45.95 25.00
C VAL A 548 19.65 46.68 25.62
N LEU A 549 19.79 47.97 25.34
CA LEU A 549 20.88 48.79 25.89
C LEU A 549 20.81 48.84 27.42
N SER A 550 19.63 49.04 28.00
CA SER A 550 19.45 49.11 29.46
C SER A 550 19.80 47.78 30.15
N LYS A 551 19.35 46.64 29.62
CA LYS A 551 19.65 45.30 30.16
C LYS A 551 21.14 44.96 30.07
N LEU A 552 21.81 45.31 28.97
CA LEU A 552 23.25 45.07 28.81
C LEU A 552 24.09 46.02 29.70
N LEU A 553 23.69 47.29 29.84
CA LEU A 553 24.39 48.25 30.70
C LEU A 553 24.19 47.96 32.19
N ASP A 554 22.99 47.54 32.61
CA ASP A 554 22.74 47.09 33.98
C ASP A 554 23.60 45.85 34.32
N ASN A 555 23.64 44.86 33.41
CA ASN A 555 24.51 43.70 33.53
C ASN A 555 26.00 44.09 33.67
N ALA A 556 26.48 45.00 32.81
CA ALA A 556 27.87 45.49 32.87
C ALA A 556 28.17 46.22 34.20
N CYS A 557 27.29 47.12 34.65
CA CYS A 557 27.48 47.86 35.89
C CYS A 557 27.43 46.97 37.13
N LYS A 558 26.49 46.02 37.17
CA LYS A 558 26.29 45.08 38.28
C LYS A 558 27.47 44.14 38.50
N PHE A 559 28.17 43.74 37.43
CA PHE A 559 29.31 42.80 37.50
C PHE A 559 30.69 43.47 37.45
N THR A 560 30.73 44.81 37.44
CA THR A 560 31.96 45.61 37.47
C THR A 560 32.13 46.29 38.84
N PRO A 561 33.30 46.18 39.49
CA PRO A 561 33.59 46.93 40.71
C PRO A 561 33.49 48.45 40.50
N THR A 562 33.23 49.21 41.56
CA THR A 562 33.04 50.68 41.49
C THR A 562 34.28 51.46 40.99
N GLN A 563 35.46 50.84 41.02
CA GLN A 563 36.72 51.36 40.48
C GLN A 563 37.00 50.93 39.02
N GLY A 564 36.15 50.08 38.44
CA GLY A 564 36.25 49.60 37.08
C GLY A 564 35.63 50.54 36.05
N GLN A 565 35.68 50.13 34.79
CA GLN A 565 35.20 50.90 33.65
C GLN A 565 34.18 50.09 32.84
N VAL A 566 33.16 50.79 32.31
CA VAL A 566 32.24 50.28 31.30
C VAL A 566 32.39 51.15 30.05
N THR A 567 32.53 50.53 28.88
CA THR A 567 32.71 51.20 27.58
C THR A 567 31.55 50.89 26.65
N ILE A 568 31.07 51.90 25.93
CA ILE A 568 30.05 51.76 24.89
C ILE A 568 30.66 52.22 23.57
N GLU A 569 30.80 51.30 22.62
CA GLU A 569 31.39 51.53 21.31
C GLU A 569 30.37 51.14 20.23
N ALA A 570 30.42 51.80 19.08
CA ALA A 570 29.63 51.38 17.91
C ALA A 570 30.39 51.65 16.60
N GLN A 571 30.26 50.72 15.66
CA GLN A 571 30.91 50.76 14.36
C GLN A 571 29.98 50.26 13.25
N ASP A 572 30.11 50.83 12.05
CA ASP A 572 29.47 50.26 10.86
C ASP A 572 30.25 49.01 10.44
N ASN A 573 29.56 47.86 10.38
CA ASN A 573 30.15 46.57 10.03
C ASN A 573 30.22 46.35 8.51
N GLN A 574 30.02 47.40 7.69
CA GLN A 574 29.99 47.40 6.21
C GLN A 574 28.89 46.54 5.56
N ASN A 575 28.25 45.67 6.34
CA ASN A 575 27.23 44.71 5.94
C ASN A 575 25.80 45.23 6.16
N GLN A 576 25.59 46.56 6.05
CA GLN A 576 24.31 47.25 6.30
C GLN A 576 23.78 47.09 7.75
N MET A 577 24.67 46.88 8.72
CA MET A 577 24.35 46.77 10.14
C MET A 577 25.35 47.62 10.95
N VAL A 578 24.87 48.35 11.96
CA VAL A 578 25.73 48.88 13.03
C VAL A 578 25.94 47.80 14.06
N GLU A 579 27.20 47.55 14.42
CA GLU A 579 27.58 46.72 15.56
C GLU A 579 27.79 47.62 16.79
N VAL A 580 27.15 47.28 17.89
CA VAL A 580 27.26 47.95 19.20
C VAL A 580 27.97 47.00 20.16
N THR A 581 29.00 47.50 20.84
CA THR A 581 29.79 46.77 21.84
C THR A 581 29.66 47.46 23.19
N ILE A 582 29.26 46.70 24.21
CA ILE A 582 29.26 47.10 25.63
C ILE A 582 30.32 46.27 26.32
N GLY A 583 31.45 46.91 26.66
CA GLY A 583 32.59 46.30 27.34
C GLY A 583 32.60 46.64 28.83
N ASP A 584 33.02 45.69 29.66
CA ASP A 584 33.13 45.82 31.11
C ASP A 584 34.50 45.33 31.59
N THR A 585 35.06 45.92 32.65
CA THR A 585 36.27 45.43 33.33
C THR A 585 35.93 44.62 34.59
N GLY A 586 34.82 43.88 34.54
CA GLY A 586 34.28 43.11 35.65
C GLY A 586 34.86 41.70 35.77
N ARG A 587 34.10 40.85 36.46
CA ARG A 587 34.50 39.48 36.85
C ARG A 587 34.78 38.51 35.69
N GLY A 588 34.43 38.88 34.45
CA GLY A 588 34.58 38.05 33.26
C GLY A 588 33.80 36.74 33.23
N ILE A 589 33.75 36.13 32.04
CA ILE A 589 32.98 34.91 31.74
C ILE A 589 33.96 33.80 31.30
N GLU A 590 33.75 32.57 31.77
CA GLU A 590 34.52 31.41 31.29
C GLU A 590 34.22 31.13 29.80
N PRO A 591 35.21 30.81 28.94
CA PRO A 591 34.99 30.57 27.51
C PRO A 591 33.88 29.55 27.20
N ASN A 592 33.78 28.49 28.01
CA ASN A 592 32.77 27.43 27.86
C ASN A 592 31.33 27.89 28.22
N ARG A 593 31.15 29.12 28.71
CA ARG A 593 29.85 29.69 29.15
C ARG A 593 29.39 30.87 28.31
N LEU A 594 30.20 31.34 27.36
CA LEU A 594 29.93 32.53 26.54
C LEU A 594 28.62 32.46 25.74
N GLU A 595 28.19 31.26 25.36
CA GLU A 595 26.90 31.05 24.70
C GLU A 595 25.76 30.85 25.72
N ALA A 596 26.02 30.10 26.78
CA ALA A 596 25.03 29.75 27.80
C ALA A 596 24.53 30.96 28.62
N VAL A 597 25.29 32.06 28.71
CA VAL A 597 24.81 33.30 29.39
C VAL A 597 23.56 33.91 28.76
N PHE A 598 23.20 33.54 27.53
CA PHE A 598 21.97 33.94 26.87
C PHE A 598 20.81 32.94 27.06
N ASP A 599 21.03 31.81 27.73
CA ASP A 599 19.99 30.83 28.04
C ASP A 599 19.05 31.34 29.14
N ARG A 600 17.79 30.89 29.08
CA ARG A 600 16.73 31.34 30.01
C ARG A 600 17.04 30.90 31.43
N PHE A 601 16.96 31.83 32.37
CA PHE A 601 17.28 31.64 33.79
C PHE A 601 18.74 31.22 34.07
N TYR A 602 19.64 31.35 33.09
CA TYR A 602 21.04 31.01 33.30
C TYR A 602 21.69 31.99 34.28
N GLN A 603 22.32 31.44 35.32
CA GLN A 603 23.10 32.18 36.31
C GLN A 603 24.36 31.38 36.65
N GLU A 604 25.50 32.06 36.70
CA GLU A 604 26.80 31.41 36.93
C GLU A 604 26.98 30.95 38.40
N GLU A 605 26.27 31.62 39.32
CA GLU A 605 26.13 31.26 40.73
C GLU A 605 24.78 30.57 40.94
N GLY A 606 24.78 29.38 41.57
CA GLY A 606 23.54 28.68 41.90
C GLY A 606 22.71 29.40 42.97
N ALA A 607 21.40 29.14 42.98
CA ALA A 607 20.39 29.88 43.76
C ALA A 607 20.68 30.11 45.26
N LEU A 608 21.48 29.26 45.91
CA LEU A 608 21.85 29.38 47.33
C LEU A 608 23.17 30.14 47.60
N ARG A 609 23.94 30.50 46.57
CA ARG A 609 25.24 31.23 46.71
C ARG A 609 25.20 32.66 46.17
N ARG A 610 24.00 33.19 45.88
CA ARG A 610 23.79 34.49 45.23
C ARG A 610 24.49 35.61 46.03
N THR A 611 25.51 36.21 45.44
CA THR A 611 26.12 37.46 45.93
C THR A 611 25.62 38.71 45.18
N THR A 612 25.08 38.53 43.97
CA THR A 612 24.61 39.62 43.09
C THR A 612 23.28 39.22 42.40
N GLY A 613 22.19 39.92 42.74
CA GLY A 613 20.81 39.52 42.37
C GLY A 613 20.42 39.79 40.90
N GLY A 614 19.61 38.92 40.31
CA GLY A 614 19.03 39.13 38.97
C GLY A 614 18.01 38.06 38.57
N THR A 615 17.33 38.26 37.44
CA THR A 615 16.26 37.37 36.92
C THR A 615 16.77 36.21 36.06
N GLY A 616 17.95 36.36 35.44
CA GLY A 616 18.46 35.40 34.43
C GLY A 616 17.69 35.42 33.11
N LEU A 617 16.80 36.39 32.89
CA LEU A 617 16.00 36.52 31.66
C LEU A 617 16.46 37.67 30.75
N GLY A 618 17.13 38.69 31.29
CA GLY A 618 17.53 39.89 30.55
C GLY A 618 18.34 39.62 29.27
N LEU A 619 19.34 38.73 29.33
CA LEU A 619 20.15 38.39 28.14
C LEU A 619 19.38 37.55 27.11
N ALA A 620 18.47 36.68 27.56
CA ALA A 620 17.57 35.94 26.66
C ALA A 620 16.58 36.88 25.95
N ILE A 621 16.05 37.88 26.65
CA ILE A 621 15.22 38.96 26.07
C ILE A 621 16.02 39.74 25.03
N CYS A 622 17.26 40.14 25.33
CA CYS A 622 18.13 40.83 24.38
C CYS A 622 18.35 40.01 23.10
N ARG A 623 18.61 38.70 23.24
CA ARG A 623 18.75 37.76 22.13
C ARG A 623 17.49 37.69 21.27
N GLN A 624 16.32 37.56 21.88
CA GLN A 624 15.05 37.49 21.15
C GLN A 624 14.75 38.81 20.40
N ILE A 625 15.05 39.97 20.99
CA ILE A 625 14.87 41.28 20.33
C ILE A 625 15.81 41.42 19.13
N VAL A 626 17.10 41.19 19.32
CA VAL A 626 18.13 41.35 18.28
C VAL A 626 17.89 40.38 17.10
N GLN A 627 17.45 39.15 17.38
CA GLN A 627 17.08 38.19 16.35
C GLN A 627 15.85 38.63 15.52
N ASN A 628 14.86 39.30 16.13
CA ASN A 628 13.70 39.84 15.40
C ASN A 628 14.09 40.96 14.41
N TRP A 629 15.17 41.71 14.69
CA TRP A 629 15.74 42.67 13.73
C TRP A 629 16.59 42.02 12.62
N GLY A 630 16.73 40.69 12.61
CA GLY A 630 17.68 39.98 11.75
C GLY A 630 19.14 40.19 12.14
N GLY A 631 19.40 40.69 13.36
CA GLY A 631 20.72 40.87 13.93
C GLY A 631 21.24 39.63 14.66
N HIS A 632 22.44 39.74 15.22
CA HIS A 632 23.07 38.73 16.04
C HIS A 632 23.61 39.36 17.33
N ILE A 633 23.60 38.62 18.45
CA ILE A 633 24.19 39.03 19.73
C ILE A 633 25.06 37.91 20.29
N TRP A 634 26.25 38.27 20.77
CA TRP A 634 27.23 37.34 21.33
C TRP A 634 28.04 38.00 22.45
N ALA A 635 28.75 37.16 23.22
CA ALA A 635 29.65 37.61 24.28
C ALA A 635 31.09 37.20 23.96
N GLN A 636 32.05 38.02 24.41
CA GLN A 636 33.49 37.75 24.35
C GLN A 636 34.11 38.03 25.72
N SER A 637 35.00 37.17 26.19
CA SER A 637 35.73 37.31 27.47
C SER A 637 37.04 36.53 27.36
N ALA A 638 38.12 37.07 27.92
CA ALA A 638 39.40 36.38 27.98
C ALA A 638 39.48 35.36 29.14
N GLY A 639 38.49 35.35 30.05
CA GLY A 639 38.43 34.46 31.20
C GLY A 639 37.92 35.18 32.45
N LYS A 640 38.10 34.55 33.61
CA LYS A 640 37.76 35.17 34.90
C LYS A 640 38.65 36.37 35.21
N ASP A 641 38.04 37.40 35.80
CA ASP A 641 38.65 38.66 36.24
C ASP A 641 39.34 39.48 35.13
N LEU A 642 38.96 39.23 33.86
CA LEU A 642 39.49 39.90 32.67
C LEU A 642 38.42 40.72 31.90
N GLY A 643 37.27 40.97 32.53
CA GLY A 643 36.15 41.68 31.90
C GLY A 643 35.39 40.88 30.85
N SER A 644 34.35 41.49 30.29
CA SER A 644 33.52 40.92 29.22
C SER A 644 33.17 41.97 28.17
N GLN A 645 32.77 41.53 26.98
CA GLN A 645 32.24 42.37 25.91
C GLN A 645 30.98 41.72 25.35
N PHE A 646 29.85 42.39 25.49
CA PHE A 646 28.59 42.01 24.84
C PHE A 646 28.43 42.81 23.55
N ARG A 647 28.24 42.12 22.43
CA ARG A 647 28.25 42.71 21.08
C ARG A 647 26.97 42.33 20.37
N PHE A 648 26.30 43.29 19.74
CA PHE A 648 25.09 43.03 18.96
C PHE A 648 24.98 43.89 17.70
N THR A 649 24.23 43.41 16.70
CA THR A 649 24.03 44.12 15.43
C THR A 649 22.59 44.61 15.24
N ILE A 650 22.45 45.80 14.64
CA ILE A 650 21.18 46.48 14.35
C ILE A 650 21.19 46.91 12.86
N PRO A 651 20.11 46.69 12.09
CA PRO A 651 20.05 47.14 10.69
C PRO A 651 20.06 48.66 10.55
N ILE A 652 20.66 49.15 9.46
CA ILE A 652 20.67 50.57 9.12
C ILE A 652 19.53 50.94 8.17
N VAL A 653 19.18 52.23 8.13
CA VAL A 653 18.18 52.78 7.20
C VAL A 653 18.66 52.59 5.75
N GLY A 654 18.12 51.56 5.08
CA GLY A 654 18.51 51.15 3.74
C GLY A 654 18.05 49.74 3.36
N ASN A 655 17.84 48.86 4.35
CA ASN A 655 17.50 47.45 4.11
C ASN A 655 15.98 47.14 4.19
N ALA A 656 15.15 47.86 3.42
CA ALA A 656 13.74 47.53 3.23
C ALA A 656 13.55 46.44 2.16
N LYS A 657 14.22 45.28 2.29
CA LYS A 657 13.84 44.09 1.51
C LYS A 657 12.61 43.46 2.15
N ALA A 658 11.53 43.40 1.37
CA ALA A 658 10.24 42.90 1.79
C ALA A 658 10.34 41.52 2.49
N GLN A 659 9.84 41.45 3.72
CA GLN A 659 9.23 40.20 4.17
C GLN A 659 8.05 39.90 3.23
N PRO A 660 7.85 38.65 2.79
CA PRO A 660 6.59 38.27 2.18
C PRO A 660 5.51 38.45 3.24
N SER A 661 4.61 39.41 3.05
CA SER A 661 3.36 39.43 3.80
C SER A 661 2.60 38.14 3.45
N GLU A 662 2.63 37.15 4.33
CA GLU A 662 1.77 35.98 4.19
C GLU A 662 0.32 36.45 4.11
N SER A 663 -0.25 36.31 2.92
CA SER A 663 -1.68 36.28 2.65
C SER A 663 -2.55 37.07 3.65
N ALA A 664 -2.69 38.37 3.40
CA ALA A 664 -3.91 39.06 3.79
C ALA A 664 -5.08 38.28 3.17
N ALA A 665 -5.71 37.42 3.96
CA ALA A 665 -6.76 36.54 3.49
C ALA A 665 -7.88 37.40 2.90
N GLU A 666 -8.17 37.20 1.61
CA GLU A 666 -9.30 37.87 0.96
C GLU A 666 -10.52 37.67 1.85
N THR A 667 -11.02 38.76 2.44
CA THR A 667 -12.30 38.75 3.15
C THR A 667 -13.40 38.65 2.10
N ARG A 668 -13.58 37.44 1.55
CA ARG A 668 -14.67 37.08 0.66
C ARG A 668 -15.95 37.19 1.47
N GLN A 669 -16.59 38.35 1.37
CA GLN A 669 -17.93 38.58 1.86
C GLN A 669 -18.84 37.42 1.41
N PRO A 670 -19.62 36.82 2.32
CA PRO A 670 -20.55 35.76 1.94
C PRO A 670 -21.69 36.37 1.11
N THR A 671 -21.52 36.36 -0.21
CA THR A 671 -22.54 36.80 -1.16
C THR A 671 -23.77 35.90 -1.05
N ARG A 672 -24.79 36.37 -0.31
CA ARG A 672 -26.12 35.76 -0.27
C ARG A 672 -26.72 35.70 -1.68
N ARG A 673 -26.60 34.56 -2.37
CA ARG A 673 -27.45 34.24 -3.52
C ARG A 673 -28.83 33.73 -3.04
N PRO A 674 -29.93 34.13 -3.69
CA PRO A 674 -31.27 33.81 -3.22
C PRO A 674 -31.66 32.35 -3.49
N ARG A 675 -32.37 31.73 -2.54
CA ARG A 675 -33.01 30.41 -2.72
C ARG A 675 -34.21 30.51 -3.68
N ASN A 676 -33.99 30.27 -4.97
CA ASN A 676 -35.08 29.89 -5.88
C ASN A 676 -35.32 28.37 -5.81
N ARG A 677 -36.32 27.96 -5.01
CA ARG A 677 -36.86 26.58 -5.03
C ARG A 677 -38.04 26.50 -6.00
N THR A 678 -37.78 26.24 -7.27
CA THR A 678 -38.85 25.90 -8.23
C THR A 678 -39.33 24.47 -7.97
N ARG A 679 -40.65 24.32 -7.82
CA ARG A 679 -41.31 23.10 -7.34
C ARG A 679 -41.84 22.28 -8.53
N ALA A 680 -41.18 21.19 -8.90
CA ALA A 680 -41.65 20.27 -9.95
C ALA A 680 -42.13 18.94 -9.35
N LYS A 681 -43.36 18.53 -9.71
CA LYS A 681 -44.04 17.30 -9.23
C LYS A 681 -43.73 16.10 -10.13
N ARG A 682 -43.59 14.91 -9.53
CA ARG A 682 -43.98 13.55 -9.98
C ARG A 682 -43.86 12.67 -8.70
N ARG A 683 -44.86 11.96 -8.13
CA ARG A 683 -45.90 11.01 -8.66
C ARG A 683 -45.28 10.02 -9.66
N THR A 684 -45.34 8.69 -9.53
CA THR A 684 -46.00 7.72 -8.60
C THR A 684 -45.21 6.38 -8.70
N THR A 685 -45.35 5.31 -7.90
CA THR A 685 -46.41 4.82 -6.96
C THR A 685 -45.78 3.91 -5.86
N LEU A 686 -46.58 3.32 -4.96
CA LEU A 686 -46.20 2.09 -4.23
C LEU A 686 -46.46 0.85 -5.11
N LYS A 687 -45.59 -0.16 -5.01
CA LYS A 687 -45.98 -1.50 -4.52
C LYS A 687 -44.76 -2.24 -4.00
#